data_AF-A0AAT9M9T1-F1
#
_entry.id   AF-A0AAT9M9T1-F1
#
_cell.length_a   1.000
_cell.length_b   1.000
_cell.length_c   1.000
_cell.angle_alpha   90.00
_cell.angle_beta   90.00
_cell.angle_gamma   90.00
#
_symmetry.space_group_name_H-M   'P 1'
#
loop_
_entity.id
_entity.type
_entity.pdbx_description
1 polymer ?
#
loop_
_entity_poly.entity_id
_entity_poly.type
_entity_poly.pdbx_seq_one_letter_code
_entity_poly.pdbx_strand_id
1 'polypeptide(L)'
;MAAECYRGHRSAFLAGDTELARALATRLAADGWTVHHGELPPELDLAIWFADETGGVEAALREALLLAGRVQDRLRAAASVGRAAFLTVTRLDGQLGLAGTADIDRAVLGGLPGLVKTLALEAPEVFCRAVDLEPALDDARGAELLLAELSDVDGKHQQIGHRVDGTRCTIALRDTPDPALPGILGVPEPGPDDLLLVTGGARGITAACAVGLARRYRCGLVLLGRTQPADEPSWAEGVATEQLRAAAATWLRAKGEKPVPRQVAAMERELVGAREIRETLRAITEAGGRAEYVTVDITDPEATKVALRPYRDRVTGLVHGAGLLADGLITAKQAADVDRVLAVKIAGLRNVRTVVPAEQLRHVLLFSSVAGLFGNVGQSDYAMANEALNRVACSLRARRPATRITAVNWGAWAGGMVTPELARMFAERGVPLLEVPEGVRYFVEQFAAERGADTVCMVGPSTPLSGPPPAEMRLSTASLASDPVIAQHAIGGAPVLPLTAAIGLALSAVRGFTAGRVTDVAVRKGLVFDGSHPAELRIAVTPGETGQLVDIRDDRDRPRYTMTVAGPGDQPLPALAVPSGESTPAQCYQDGTLFHGPAFRGIREVHDDGARLLLGCRLPAGEFAGGACQVPGYDPVLADVLLQAVLVWARQQKQVAVLPVAVAEIDLRTPLPADEPFLVEVCGDDDASGRLVCTVTAYGPDGRALCRFRGVEAVAVPGLAEKFQATQPVPGGKNGDG
;
A
#
# COMPACT_ATOMS: atom_id res chain seq x y z
N MET A 1 -21.49 12.25 9.37
CA MET A 1 -20.71 11.11 9.91
C MET A 1 -19.27 11.49 10.26
N ALA A 2 -18.58 12.38 9.52
CA ALA A 2 -17.24 12.88 9.89
C ALA A 2 -17.11 13.42 11.33
N ALA A 3 -18.18 14.03 11.85
CA ALA A 3 -18.16 14.81 13.09
C ALA A 3 -17.98 13.99 14.38
N GLU A 4 -18.26 12.69 14.38
CA GLU A 4 -18.26 11.85 15.60
C GLU A 4 -16.89 11.23 15.93
N CYS A 5 -15.93 11.26 14.99
CA CYS A 5 -14.61 10.69 15.18
C CYS A 5 -13.59 11.66 15.80
N TYR A 6 -13.89 12.96 15.81
CA TYR A 6 -12.99 14.02 16.28
C TYR A 6 -13.49 14.56 17.63
N ARG A 7 -12.60 15.16 18.42
CA ARG A 7 -12.97 15.78 19.71
C ARG A 7 -13.93 16.97 19.53
N GLY A 8 -14.64 17.36 20.58
CA GLY A 8 -15.76 18.31 20.51
C GLY A 8 -15.44 19.71 19.93
N HIS A 9 -14.19 20.18 20.05
CA HIS A 9 -13.70 21.39 19.36
C HIS A 9 -12.73 20.98 18.26
N ARG A 10 -13.09 21.23 16.98
CA ARG A 10 -12.38 20.72 15.81
C ARG A 10 -11.66 21.84 15.07
N SER A 11 -10.36 21.65 14.84
CA SER A 11 -9.48 22.64 14.21
C SER A 11 -8.83 22.06 12.94
N ALA A 12 -8.98 22.74 11.82
CA ALA A 12 -8.40 22.37 10.52
C ALA A 12 -7.45 23.44 10.00
N PHE A 13 -6.32 23.02 9.44
CA PHE A 13 -5.39 23.87 8.71
C PHE A 13 -5.33 23.42 7.25
N LEU A 14 -5.70 24.31 6.33
CA LEU A 14 -5.70 24.07 4.89
C LEU A 14 -4.61 24.93 4.24
N ALA A 15 -3.55 24.28 3.77
CA ALA A 15 -2.44 24.91 3.10
C ALA A 15 -2.60 24.86 1.57
N GLY A 16 -2.31 25.98 0.92
CA GLY A 16 -2.53 26.21 -0.51
C GLY A 16 -3.79 27.06 -0.76
N ASP A 17 -3.71 27.96 -1.74
CA ASP A 17 -4.83 28.84 -2.13
C ASP A 17 -5.46 28.35 -3.44
N THR A 18 -6.31 27.34 -3.33
CA THR A 18 -7.06 26.78 -4.47
C THR A 18 -8.57 26.94 -4.26
N GLU A 19 -9.35 26.99 -5.33
CA GLU A 19 -10.82 27.02 -5.23
C GLU A 19 -11.36 25.78 -4.49
N LEU A 20 -10.75 24.61 -4.71
CA LEU A 20 -11.03 23.39 -3.96
C LEU A 20 -10.80 23.55 -2.45
N ALA A 21 -9.71 24.20 -2.04
CA ALA A 21 -9.43 24.46 -0.63
C ALA A 21 -10.50 25.38 -0.02
N ARG A 22 -10.98 26.40 -0.76
CA ARG A 22 -12.06 27.30 -0.31
C ARG A 22 -13.41 26.59 -0.24
N ALA A 23 -13.71 25.73 -1.21
CA ALA A 23 -14.91 24.90 -1.21
C ALA A 23 -14.91 23.96 0.01
N LEU A 24 -13.80 23.27 0.29
CA LEU A 24 -13.66 22.43 1.47
C LEU A 24 -13.76 23.22 2.78
N ALA A 25 -13.11 24.38 2.86
CA ALA A 25 -13.18 25.26 4.03
C ALA A 25 -14.63 25.62 4.37
N THR A 26 -15.43 25.96 3.36
CA THR A 26 -16.85 26.28 3.52
C THR A 26 -17.64 25.09 4.07
N ARG A 27 -17.37 23.88 3.56
CA ARG A 27 -18.04 22.66 4.03
C ARG A 27 -17.61 22.26 5.45
N LEU A 28 -16.33 22.35 5.77
CA LEU A 28 -15.80 22.11 7.12
C LEU A 28 -16.41 23.10 8.13
N ALA A 29 -16.47 24.39 7.80
CA ALA A 29 -17.08 25.40 8.65
C ALA A 29 -18.59 25.12 8.87
N ALA A 30 -19.31 24.69 7.84
CA ALA A 30 -20.71 24.28 7.96
C ALA A 30 -20.87 23.06 8.89
N ASP A 31 -19.88 22.17 8.93
CA ASP A 31 -19.84 21.01 9.82
C ASP A 31 -19.29 21.35 11.22
N GLY A 32 -19.03 22.63 11.52
CA GLY A 32 -18.63 23.13 12.85
C GLY A 32 -17.13 23.12 13.13
N TRP A 33 -16.28 23.08 12.10
CA TRP A 33 -14.83 23.21 12.23
C TRP A 33 -14.37 24.67 12.25
N THR A 34 -13.33 24.95 13.03
CA THR A 34 -12.54 26.17 12.88
C THR A 34 -11.48 25.94 11.80
N VAL A 35 -11.50 26.74 10.72
CA VAL A 35 -10.59 26.55 9.57
C VAL A 35 -9.54 27.66 9.50
N HIS A 36 -8.28 27.28 9.33
CA HIS A 36 -7.11 28.15 9.31
C HIS A 36 -6.36 28.01 7.97
N HIS A 37 -5.81 29.10 7.43
CA HIS A 37 -5.06 29.12 6.15
C HIS A 37 -3.66 29.75 6.23
N GLY A 38 -3.35 30.46 7.32
CA GLY A 38 -2.08 31.21 7.49
C GLY A 38 -1.24 30.66 8.63
N GLU A 39 -1.45 31.17 9.83
CA GLU A 39 -0.75 30.69 11.02
C GLU A 39 -1.31 29.35 11.52
N LEU A 40 -0.41 28.47 11.96
CA LEU A 40 -0.78 27.19 12.55
C LEU A 40 -1.44 27.41 13.92
N PRO A 41 -2.64 26.85 14.14
CA PRO A 41 -3.30 26.95 15.44
C PRO A 41 -2.52 26.18 16.52
N PRO A 42 -2.71 26.52 17.81
CA PRO A 42 -2.10 25.80 18.93
C PRO A 42 -2.61 24.35 19.00
N GLU A 43 -3.89 24.15 18.67
CA GLU A 43 -4.55 22.87 18.60
C GLU A 43 -4.96 22.56 17.15
N LEU A 44 -4.72 21.33 16.70
CA LEU A 44 -4.90 20.94 15.31
C LEU A 44 -5.35 19.49 15.20
N ASP A 45 -6.49 19.27 14.56
CA ASP A 45 -7.08 17.95 14.32
C ASP A 45 -6.91 17.49 12.87
N LEU A 46 -6.80 18.45 11.95
CA LEU A 46 -6.70 18.19 10.52
C LEU A 46 -5.70 19.13 9.86
N ALA A 47 -4.72 18.60 9.14
CA ALA A 47 -3.88 19.35 8.22
C ALA A 47 -4.06 18.82 6.80
N ILE A 48 -4.31 19.72 5.83
CA ILE A 48 -4.37 19.35 4.42
C ILE A 48 -3.42 20.22 3.62
N TRP A 49 -2.58 19.59 2.80
CA TRP A 49 -1.79 20.24 1.77
C TRP A 49 -2.46 20.09 0.41
N PHE A 50 -2.94 21.19 -0.16
CA PHE A 50 -3.35 21.25 -1.57
C PHE A 50 -2.15 21.59 -2.42
N ALA A 51 -1.79 20.71 -3.36
CA ALA A 51 -0.64 20.93 -4.21
C ALA A 51 -0.79 22.20 -5.06
N ASP A 52 0.01 23.21 -4.73
CA ASP A 52 0.12 24.49 -5.43
C ASP A 52 1.41 24.52 -6.26
N GLU A 53 1.30 24.91 -7.53
CA GLU A 53 2.41 24.94 -8.49
C GLU A 53 3.03 26.34 -8.65
N THR A 54 2.57 27.36 -7.92
CA THR A 54 3.01 28.75 -8.07
C THR A 54 4.54 28.92 -7.89
N GLY A 55 5.18 28.05 -7.09
CA GLY A 55 6.64 27.99 -6.90
C GLY A 55 7.36 26.88 -7.68
N GLY A 56 6.65 26.11 -8.52
CA GLY A 56 7.14 24.90 -9.18
C GLY A 56 6.89 23.62 -8.37
N VAL A 57 6.89 22.47 -9.07
CA VAL A 57 6.52 21.17 -8.48
C VAL A 57 7.47 20.67 -7.40
N GLU A 58 8.78 20.94 -7.50
CA GLU A 58 9.74 20.62 -6.43
C GLU A 58 9.52 21.47 -5.17
N ALA A 59 9.15 22.74 -5.33
CA ALA A 59 8.81 23.61 -4.20
C ALA A 59 7.56 23.10 -3.48
N ALA A 60 6.54 22.69 -4.24
CA ALA A 60 5.31 22.11 -3.70
C ALA A 60 5.59 20.84 -2.87
N LEU A 61 6.44 19.95 -3.38
CA LEU A 61 6.91 18.76 -2.67
C LEU A 61 7.63 19.12 -1.36
N ARG A 62 8.59 20.06 -1.42
CA ARG A 62 9.31 20.54 -0.24
C ARG A 62 8.36 21.13 0.81
N GLU A 63 7.45 21.99 0.40
CA GLU A 63 6.55 22.71 1.30
C GLU A 63 5.57 21.77 2.00
N ALA A 64 5.06 20.75 1.29
CA ALA A 64 4.27 19.69 1.89
C ALA A 64 5.04 18.96 3.01
N LEU A 65 6.30 18.60 2.76
CA LEU A 65 7.14 17.91 3.73
C LEU A 65 7.44 18.80 4.95
N LEU A 66 7.78 20.07 4.74
CA LEU A 66 8.03 21.01 5.82
C LEU A 66 6.75 21.30 6.63
N LEU A 67 5.58 21.32 5.98
CA LEU A 67 4.31 21.41 6.68
C LEU A 67 4.10 20.18 7.56
N ALA A 68 4.28 18.97 7.03
CA ALA A 68 4.18 17.72 7.78
C ALA A 68 5.04 17.76 9.05
N GLY A 69 6.30 18.20 8.93
CA GLY A 69 7.20 18.37 10.08
C GLY A 69 6.71 19.35 11.14
N ARG A 70 6.09 20.47 10.73
CA ARG A 70 5.55 21.47 11.67
C ARG A 70 4.26 21.03 12.38
N VAL A 71 3.45 20.18 11.73
CA VAL A 71 2.14 19.76 12.26
C VAL A 71 2.17 18.41 12.98
N GLN A 72 3.19 17.58 12.75
CA GLN A 72 3.26 16.20 13.25
C GLN A 72 2.99 16.10 14.75
N ASP A 73 3.71 16.85 15.59
CA ASP A 73 3.54 16.75 17.05
C ASP A 73 2.15 17.20 17.53
N ARG A 74 1.55 18.20 16.86
CA ARG A 74 0.19 18.67 17.15
C ARG A 74 -0.85 17.59 16.81
N LEU A 75 -0.69 16.97 15.64
CA LEU A 75 -1.59 15.90 15.20
C LEU A 75 -1.47 14.66 16.08
N ARG A 76 -0.26 14.30 16.54
CA ARG A 76 -0.09 13.22 17.53
C ARG A 76 -0.80 13.51 18.84
N ALA A 77 -0.67 14.73 19.34
CA ALA A 77 -1.35 15.14 20.55
C ALA A 77 -2.88 15.03 20.39
N ALA A 78 -3.43 15.48 19.27
CA ALA A 78 -4.86 15.31 18.96
C ALA A 78 -5.27 13.84 18.81
N ALA A 79 -4.43 13.02 18.17
CA ALA A 79 -4.66 11.58 17.98
C ALA A 79 -4.80 10.79 19.30
N SER A 80 -4.25 11.32 20.41
CA SER A 80 -4.35 10.69 21.73
C SER A 80 -5.75 10.76 22.37
N VAL A 81 -6.60 11.67 21.91
CA VAL A 81 -7.93 11.95 22.49
C VAL A 81 -9.07 11.88 21.47
N GLY A 82 -8.77 11.64 20.20
CA GLY A 82 -9.72 11.52 19.10
C GLY A 82 -8.99 11.30 17.79
N ARG A 83 -9.70 11.33 16.65
CA ARG A 83 -9.06 11.24 15.34
C ARG A 83 -8.23 12.50 15.06
N ALA A 84 -7.07 12.33 14.44
CA ALA A 84 -6.30 13.42 13.83
C ALA A 84 -5.81 12.98 12.44
N ALA A 85 -5.73 13.91 11.49
CA ALA A 85 -5.48 13.58 10.09
C ALA A 85 -4.49 14.52 9.40
N PHE A 86 -3.68 13.94 8.51
CA PHE A 86 -2.83 14.64 7.55
C PHE A 86 -3.14 14.18 6.12
N LEU A 87 -3.59 15.08 5.27
CA LEU A 87 -3.86 14.79 3.86
C LEU A 87 -2.98 15.59 2.92
N THR A 88 -2.66 14.99 1.78
CA THR A 88 -2.17 15.71 0.59
C THR A 88 -3.19 15.56 -0.54
N VAL A 89 -3.37 16.61 -1.34
CA VAL A 89 -4.36 16.63 -2.42
C VAL A 89 -3.69 17.04 -3.72
N THR A 90 -3.85 16.21 -4.77
CA THR A 90 -3.41 16.51 -6.14
C THR A 90 -4.58 16.48 -7.11
N ARG A 91 -4.39 17.11 -8.27
CA ARG A 91 -5.26 16.96 -9.44
C ARG A 91 -4.42 16.48 -10.63
N LEU A 92 -4.16 15.18 -10.73
CA LEU A 92 -3.38 14.56 -11.81
C LEU A 92 -4.32 13.92 -12.85
N ASP A 93 -4.93 12.79 -12.50
CA ASP A 93 -5.76 12.01 -13.40
C ASP A 93 -6.90 11.24 -12.71
N GLY A 94 -7.02 11.36 -11.38
CA GLY A 94 -7.98 10.60 -10.57
C GLY A 94 -7.61 9.13 -10.42
N GLN A 95 -6.45 8.74 -10.95
CA GLN A 95 -5.84 7.42 -10.94
C GLN A 95 -4.40 7.51 -10.40
N LEU A 96 -4.17 8.49 -9.52
CA LEU A 96 -2.92 8.72 -8.80
C LEU A 96 -1.76 9.18 -9.69
N GLY A 97 -1.98 9.46 -10.97
CA GLY A 97 -0.94 9.69 -11.97
C GLY A 97 -0.47 8.42 -12.70
N LEU A 98 -1.12 7.27 -12.47
CA LEU A 98 -0.76 6.01 -13.14
C LEU A 98 -1.22 5.95 -14.59
N ALA A 99 -2.33 6.63 -14.94
CA ALA A 99 -2.78 6.71 -16.32
C ALA A 99 -1.84 7.58 -17.17
N GLY A 100 -1.05 8.44 -16.52
CA GLY A 100 0.00 9.23 -17.17
C GLY A 100 -0.54 10.38 -18.02
N THR A 101 -1.80 10.79 -17.82
CA THR A 101 -2.43 11.86 -18.59
C THR A 101 -1.92 13.25 -18.20
N ALA A 102 -1.54 13.44 -16.94
CA ALA A 102 -0.83 14.64 -16.48
C ALA A 102 0.46 14.84 -17.29
N ASP A 103 0.88 16.09 -17.54
CA ASP A 103 2.17 16.36 -18.15
C ASP A 103 3.33 15.93 -17.24
N ILE A 104 4.55 15.91 -17.79
CA ILE A 104 5.71 15.31 -17.12
C ILE A 104 6.10 16.10 -15.87
N ASP A 105 5.97 17.43 -15.90
CA ASP A 105 6.33 18.26 -14.76
C ASP A 105 5.28 18.11 -13.68
N ARG A 106 3.99 18.20 -14.02
CA ARG A 106 2.90 18.02 -13.06
C ARG A 106 2.87 16.62 -12.44
N ALA A 107 3.23 15.58 -13.19
CA ALA A 107 3.31 14.20 -12.67
C ALA A 107 4.28 14.05 -11.48
N VAL A 108 5.24 14.96 -11.30
CA VAL A 108 6.13 15.00 -10.12
C VAL A 108 5.35 15.14 -8.82
N LEU A 109 4.20 15.84 -8.81
CA LEU A 109 3.35 15.97 -7.63
C LEU A 109 2.81 14.62 -7.14
N GLY A 110 2.77 13.63 -8.02
CA GLY A 110 2.48 12.25 -7.67
C GLY A 110 3.53 11.58 -6.78
N GLY A 111 4.60 12.30 -6.38
CA GLY A 111 5.51 11.94 -5.29
C GLY A 111 4.97 12.19 -3.88
N LEU A 112 3.93 13.02 -3.70
CA LEU A 112 3.35 13.31 -2.37
C LEU A 112 2.90 12.07 -1.57
N PRO A 113 2.41 10.96 -2.16
CA PRO A 113 2.17 9.74 -1.41
C PRO A 113 3.41 9.22 -0.68
N GLY A 114 4.64 9.43 -1.19
CA GLY A 114 5.88 9.05 -0.49
C GLY A 114 6.03 9.72 0.88
N LEU A 115 5.60 10.99 1.01
CA LEU A 115 5.54 11.71 2.28
C LEU A 115 4.50 11.09 3.21
N VAL A 116 3.28 10.92 2.71
CA VAL A 116 2.13 10.42 3.49
C VAL A 116 2.44 9.03 4.06
N LYS A 117 3.00 8.14 3.26
CA LYS A 117 3.39 6.79 3.67
C LYS A 117 4.50 6.82 4.72
N THR A 118 5.47 7.73 4.58
CA THR A 118 6.53 7.90 5.57
C THR A 118 6.00 8.50 6.88
N LEU A 119 5.11 9.49 6.81
CA LEU A 119 4.48 10.08 7.98
C LEU A 119 3.65 9.06 8.75
N ALA A 120 2.92 8.19 8.05
CA ALA A 120 2.16 7.11 8.68
C ALA A 120 3.04 6.06 9.37
N LEU A 121 4.30 5.91 8.96
CA LEU A 121 5.26 5.05 9.65
C LEU A 121 5.87 5.76 10.86
N GLU A 122 6.14 7.06 10.74
CA GLU A 122 6.69 7.84 11.84
C GLU A 122 5.64 8.05 12.93
N ALA A 123 4.41 8.46 12.57
CA ALA A 123 3.27 8.78 13.42
C ALA A 123 2.04 7.87 13.13
N PRO A 124 2.09 6.58 13.50
CA PRO A 124 1.04 5.61 13.20
C PRO A 124 -0.35 5.93 13.78
N GLU A 125 -0.40 6.78 14.82
CA GLU A 125 -1.64 7.26 15.42
C GLU A 125 -2.37 8.33 14.57
N VAL A 126 -1.67 8.95 13.61
CA VAL A 126 -2.25 9.98 12.73
C VAL A 126 -2.78 9.34 11.45
N PHE A 127 -4.05 9.62 11.12
CA PHE A 127 -4.64 9.20 9.85
C PHE A 127 -3.98 9.94 8.68
N CYS A 128 -3.29 9.23 7.80
CA CYS A 128 -2.53 9.82 6.71
C CYS A 128 -3.06 9.34 5.37
N ARG A 129 -3.40 10.27 4.45
CA ARG A 129 -3.87 9.91 3.10
C ARG A 129 -3.48 10.93 2.03
N ALA A 130 -2.97 10.44 0.90
CA ALA A 130 -2.85 11.20 -0.33
C ALA A 130 -4.09 10.98 -1.19
N VAL A 131 -4.71 12.05 -1.67
CA VAL A 131 -5.90 11.99 -2.53
C VAL A 131 -5.58 12.64 -3.87
N ASP A 132 -5.77 11.89 -4.95
CA ASP A 132 -5.70 12.40 -6.31
C ASP A 132 -7.10 12.53 -6.91
N LEU A 133 -7.44 13.72 -7.38
CA LEU A 133 -8.72 13.99 -8.03
C LEU A 133 -8.52 14.13 -9.54
N GLU A 134 -9.43 13.58 -10.34
CA GLU A 134 -9.45 13.84 -11.77
C GLU A 134 -9.64 15.34 -12.02
N PRO A 135 -8.85 15.99 -12.90
CA PRO A 135 -8.96 17.43 -13.13
C PRO A 135 -10.36 17.91 -13.53
N ALA A 136 -11.17 17.05 -14.15
CA ALA A 136 -12.53 17.36 -14.58
C ALA A 136 -13.56 17.44 -13.44
N LEU A 137 -13.25 16.97 -12.23
CA LEU A 137 -14.13 17.09 -11.06
C LEU A 137 -14.23 18.56 -10.64
N ASP A 138 -15.46 19.07 -10.52
CA ASP A 138 -15.68 20.38 -9.95
C ASP A 138 -15.26 20.44 -8.46
N ASP A 139 -15.02 21.66 -7.96
CA ASP A 139 -14.48 21.86 -6.62
C ASP A 139 -15.46 21.51 -5.49
N ALA A 140 -16.77 21.66 -5.73
CA ALA A 140 -17.79 21.31 -4.75
C ALA A 140 -17.83 19.80 -4.55
N ARG A 141 -17.85 19.04 -5.64
CA ARG A 141 -17.80 17.58 -5.62
C ARG A 141 -16.46 17.08 -5.07
N GLY A 142 -15.36 17.72 -5.45
CA GLY A 142 -14.04 17.43 -4.88
C GLY A 142 -14.02 17.59 -3.35
N ALA A 143 -14.61 18.65 -2.83
CA ALA A 143 -14.71 18.88 -1.38
C ALA A 143 -15.55 17.80 -0.67
N GLU A 144 -16.67 17.36 -1.27
CA GLU A 144 -17.47 16.25 -0.73
C GLU A 144 -16.68 14.94 -0.66
N LEU A 145 -15.94 14.62 -1.72
CA LEU A 145 -15.10 13.42 -1.76
C LEU A 145 -14.01 13.49 -0.69
N LEU A 146 -13.37 14.64 -0.50
CA LEU A 146 -12.38 14.82 0.58
C LEU A 146 -12.98 14.63 1.97
N LEU A 147 -14.21 15.10 2.22
CA LEU A 147 -14.91 14.85 3.48
C LEU A 147 -15.22 13.37 3.70
N ALA A 148 -15.58 12.64 2.63
CA ALA A 148 -15.77 11.19 2.68
C ALA A 148 -14.44 10.49 3.04
N GLU A 149 -13.33 10.87 2.41
CA GLU A 149 -12.00 10.33 2.72
C GLU A 149 -11.55 10.64 4.16
N LEU A 150 -11.89 11.82 4.69
CA LEU A 150 -11.61 12.19 6.09
C LEU A 150 -12.40 11.39 7.12
N SER A 151 -13.54 10.83 6.70
CA SER A 151 -14.43 10.00 7.52
C SER A 151 -14.15 8.52 7.37
N ASP A 152 -13.34 8.13 6.39
CA ASP A 152 -13.07 6.73 6.07
C ASP A 152 -12.44 6.03 7.27
N VAL A 153 -13.00 4.89 7.66
CA VAL A 153 -12.52 4.05 8.76
C VAL A 153 -11.24 3.30 8.38
N ASP A 154 -10.99 3.13 7.08
CA ASP A 154 -9.82 2.42 6.58
C ASP A 154 -8.56 3.27 6.63
N GLY A 155 -7.72 3.09 7.66
CA GLY A 155 -6.42 3.75 7.77
C GLY A 155 -5.31 3.17 6.89
N LYS A 156 -5.54 2.08 6.15
CA LYS A 156 -4.48 1.34 5.43
C LYS A 156 -4.21 1.92 4.05
N HIS A 157 -5.25 2.32 3.34
CA HIS A 157 -5.09 2.90 2.01
C HIS A 157 -4.62 4.35 2.14
N GLN A 158 -3.30 4.50 2.05
CA GLN A 158 -2.60 5.79 2.19
C GLN A 158 -2.62 6.62 0.90
N GLN A 159 -3.17 6.08 -0.19
CA GLN A 159 -3.29 6.77 -1.48
C GLN A 159 -4.58 6.35 -2.19
N ILE A 160 -5.40 7.33 -2.56
CA ILE A 160 -6.73 7.14 -3.17
C ILE A 160 -6.89 8.08 -4.37
N GLY A 161 -7.39 7.54 -5.48
CA GLY A 161 -7.77 8.30 -6.67
C GLY A 161 -9.29 8.37 -6.81
N HIS A 162 -9.80 9.54 -7.21
CA HIS A 162 -11.22 9.74 -7.53
C HIS A 162 -11.39 10.26 -8.95
N ARG A 163 -12.26 9.59 -9.71
CA ARG A 163 -12.58 9.94 -11.09
C ARG A 163 -13.94 10.64 -11.20
N VAL A 164 -14.13 11.35 -12.32
CA VAL A 164 -15.36 12.08 -12.62
C VAL A 164 -16.57 11.15 -12.77
N ASP A 165 -16.35 9.89 -13.15
CA ASP A 165 -17.37 8.84 -13.26
C ASP A 165 -17.81 8.25 -11.91
N GLY A 166 -17.25 8.74 -10.80
CA GLY A 166 -17.53 8.25 -9.44
C GLY A 166 -16.65 7.07 -9.01
N THR A 167 -15.72 6.61 -9.86
CA THR A 167 -14.79 5.54 -9.49
C THR A 167 -13.81 6.01 -8.43
N ARG A 168 -13.69 5.22 -7.35
CA ARG A 168 -12.64 5.34 -6.33
C ARG A 168 -11.62 4.22 -6.53
N CYS A 169 -10.33 4.55 -6.64
CA CYS A 169 -9.28 3.55 -6.86
C CYS A 169 -8.11 3.69 -5.89
N THR A 170 -7.35 2.59 -5.74
CA THR A 170 -6.11 2.53 -4.97
C THR A 170 -5.08 1.66 -5.71
N ILE A 171 -3.86 1.54 -5.19
CA ILE A 171 -2.78 0.75 -5.81
C ILE A 171 -2.68 -0.62 -5.16
N ALA A 172 -2.57 -1.65 -5.99
CA ALA A 172 -2.24 -3.01 -5.57
C ALA A 172 -1.04 -3.52 -6.36
N LEU A 173 -0.20 -4.34 -5.70
CA LEU A 173 0.88 -5.07 -6.37
C LEU A 173 0.31 -6.33 -7.04
N ARG A 174 0.87 -6.68 -8.20
CA ARG A 174 0.53 -7.89 -8.95
C ARG A 174 1.81 -8.57 -9.41
N ASP A 175 1.80 -9.91 -9.41
CA ASP A 175 2.93 -10.72 -9.88
C ASP A 175 3.04 -10.78 -11.41
N THR A 176 2.02 -10.28 -12.12
CA THR A 176 1.97 -10.20 -13.58
C THR A 176 1.71 -8.77 -14.04
N PRO A 177 2.22 -8.37 -15.21
CA PRO A 177 1.91 -7.05 -15.78
C PRO A 177 0.40 -6.84 -15.92
N ASP A 178 -0.05 -5.61 -15.70
CA ASP A 178 -1.46 -5.26 -15.85
C ASP A 178 -1.89 -5.45 -17.32
N PRO A 179 -2.85 -6.35 -17.62
CA PRO A 179 -3.33 -6.57 -18.98
C PRO A 179 -3.98 -5.32 -19.59
N ALA A 180 -4.41 -4.35 -18.77
CA ALA A 180 -4.98 -3.09 -19.24
C ALA A 180 -3.92 -2.10 -19.75
N LEU A 181 -2.63 -2.31 -19.46
CA LEU A 181 -1.55 -1.47 -19.97
C LEU A 181 -0.99 -2.07 -21.27
N PRO A 182 -1.10 -1.38 -22.43
CA PRO A 182 -0.72 -1.95 -23.71
C PRO A 182 0.77 -2.30 -23.73
N GLY A 183 1.12 -3.59 -23.88
CA GLY A 183 2.49 -4.02 -24.06
C GLY A 183 3.10 -3.36 -25.30
N ILE A 184 4.29 -2.77 -25.16
CA ILE A 184 4.96 -2.16 -26.30
C ILE A 184 5.63 -3.27 -27.11
N LEU A 185 5.00 -3.67 -28.21
CA LEU A 185 5.57 -4.61 -29.16
C LEU A 185 6.58 -3.88 -30.07
N GLY A 186 7.80 -4.41 -30.17
CA GLY A 186 8.72 -4.08 -31.26
C GLY A 186 9.85 -3.09 -30.98
N VAL A 187 10.11 -2.68 -29.73
CA VAL A 187 11.34 -1.93 -29.41
C VAL A 187 12.52 -2.91 -29.35
N PRO A 188 13.56 -2.77 -30.20
CA PRO A 188 14.70 -3.68 -30.20
C PRO A 188 15.53 -3.54 -28.92
N GLU A 189 16.08 -4.66 -28.44
CA GLU A 189 17.08 -4.67 -27.37
C GLU A 189 18.26 -3.74 -27.72
N PRO A 190 18.97 -3.18 -26.73
CA PRO A 190 20.21 -2.46 -26.98
C PRO A 190 21.22 -3.33 -27.74
N GLY A 191 21.97 -2.71 -28.65
CA GLY A 191 23.03 -3.36 -29.42
C GLY A 191 24.33 -2.55 -29.46
N PRO A 192 25.34 -3.03 -30.19
CA PRO A 192 26.64 -2.37 -30.28
C PRO A 192 26.59 -0.94 -30.83
N ASP A 193 25.61 -0.62 -31.67
CA ASP A 193 25.45 0.70 -32.28
C ASP A 193 24.74 1.71 -31.37
N ASP A 194 24.21 1.26 -30.23
CA ASP A 194 23.54 2.12 -29.28
C ASP A 194 24.50 2.84 -28.34
N LEU A 195 24.08 4.03 -27.93
CA LEU A 195 24.75 4.83 -26.91
C LEU A 195 23.76 5.14 -25.79
N LEU A 196 23.99 4.56 -24.62
CA LEU A 196 23.15 4.77 -23.44
C LEU A 196 23.81 5.79 -22.51
N LEU A 197 23.05 6.81 -22.13
CA LEU A 197 23.44 7.80 -21.15
C LEU A 197 23.09 7.30 -19.75
N VAL A 198 24.04 7.25 -18.82
CA VAL A 198 23.85 6.70 -17.48
C VAL A 198 24.22 7.73 -16.42
N THR A 199 23.22 8.30 -15.74
CA THR A 199 23.46 9.26 -14.65
C THR A 199 23.88 8.52 -13.38
N GLY A 200 24.89 9.00 -12.67
CA GLY A 200 25.42 8.30 -11.49
C GLY A 200 26.04 6.95 -11.85
N GLY A 201 26.41 6.74 -13.11
CA GLY A 201 26.73 5.41 -13.67
C GLY A 201 28.14 4.91 -13.43
N ALA A 202 29.01 5.69 -12.77
CA ALA A 202 30.43 5.36 -12.66
C ALA A 202 30.86 4.82 -11.29
N ARG A 203 29.94 4.77 -10.31
CA ARG A 203 30.21 4.27 -8.96
C ARG A 203 28.99 3.49 -8.42
N GLY A 204 29.23 2.59 -7.46
CA GLY A 204 28.17 1.86 -6.75
C GLY A 204 27.31 0.93 -7.62
N ILE A 205 26.04 0.75 -7.24
CA ILE A 205 25.11 -0.19 -7.90
C ILE A 205 24.86 0.15 -9.37
N THR A 206 24.72 1.44 -9.70
CA THR A 206 24.50 1.88 -11.08
C THR A 206 25.70 1.55 -11.97
N ALA A 207 26.94 1.57 -11.45
CA ALA A 207 28.12 1.12 -12.18
C ALA A 207 28.13 -0.38 -12.42
N ALA A 208 27.78 -1.19 -11.41
CA ALA A 208 27.64 -2.64 -11.59
C ALA A 208 26.58 -2.97 -12.67
N CYS A 209 25.48 -2.21 -12.69
CA CYS A 209 24.44 -2.29 -13.71
C CYS A 209 24.96 -1.89 -15.11
N ALA A 210 25.76 -0.83 -15.21
CA ALA A 210 26.39 -0.39 -16.46
C ALA A 210 27.37 -1.46 -17.03
N VAL A 211 28.16 -2.10 -16.16
CA VAL A 211 29.01 -3.26 -16.54
C VAL A 211 28.15 -4.42 -17.05
N GLY A 212 27.00 -4.69 -16.42
CA GLY A 212 26.04 -5.69 -16.86
C GLY A 212 25.50 -5.43 -18.27
N LEU A 213 25.12 -4.18 -18.58
CA LEU A 213 24.68 -3.76 -19.91
C LEU A 213 25.78 -3.95 -20.97
N ALA A 214 27.00 -3.50 -20.65
CA ALA A 214 28.15 -3.68 -21.54
C ALA A 214 28.40 -5.16 -21.84
N ARG A 215 28.33 -6.03 -20.82
CA ARG A 215 28.53 -7.47 -20.97
C ARG A 215 27.45 -8.13 -21.83
N ARG A 216 26.18 -7.76 -21.66
CA ARG A 216 25.06 -8.41 -22.37
C ARG A 216 24.86 -7.90 -23.80
N TYR A 217 25.01 -6.59 -24.01
CA TYR A 217 24.59 -5.91 -25.25
C TYR A 217 25.75 -5.27 -26.01
N ARG A 218 26.93 -5.10 -25.38
CA ARG A 218 28.10 -4.43 -25.96
C ARG A 218 27.82 -3.01 -26.47
N CYS A 219 26.79 -2.37 -25.91
CA CYS A 219 26.43 -1.00 -26.23
C CYS A 219 27.50 -0.01 -25.75
N GLY A 220 27.49 1.19 -26.33
CA GLY A 220 28.25 2.33 -25.81
C GLY A 220 27.58 2.97 -24.61
N LEU A 221 28.39 3.49 -23.69
CA LEU A 221 27.93 4.09 -22.44
C LEU A 221 28.57 5.48 -22.24
N VAL A 222 27.76 6.47 -21.88
CA VAL A 222 28.24 7.76 -21.35
C VAL A 222 27.86 7.80 -19.88
N LEU A 223 28.85 7.73 -18.99
CA LEU A 223 28.65 7.69 -17.55
C LEU A 223 28.80 9.10 -16.98
N LEU A 224 27.75 9.63 -16.36
CA LEU A 224 27.78 10.96 -15.73
C LEU A 224 28.00 10.86 -14.22
N GLY A 225 28.80 11.77 -13.67
CA GLY A 225 28.93 11.94 -12.23
C GLY A 225 29.71 13.19 -11.86
N ARG A 226 29.84 13.50 -10.56
CA ARG A 226 30.49 14.73 -10.08
C ARG A 226 31.97 14.56 -9.70
N THR A 227 32.42 13.32 -9.56
CA THR A 227 33.78 13.02 -9.09
C THR A 227 34.78 13.28 -10.20
N GLN A 228 35.83 14.06 -9.94
CA GLN A 228 36.88 14.25 -10.92
C GLN A 228 37.74 12.97 -11.05
N PRO A 229 37.95 12.44 -12.27
CA PRO A 229 38.76 11.25 -12.50
C PRO A 229 40.25 11.64 -12.54
N ALA A 230 40.78 12.14 -11.42
CA ALA A 230 42.17 12.55 -11.34
C ALA A 230 43.13 11.35 -11.41
N ASP A 231 44.35 11.60 -11.88
CA ASP A 231 45.43 10.61 -11.88
C ASP A 231 45.79 10.16 -10.46
N GLU A 232 46.33 8.94 -10.36
CA GLU A 232 46.85 8.41 -9.10
C GLU A 232 47.97 9.32 -8.59
N PRO A 233 47.84 9.92 -7.40
CA PRO A 233 48.93 10.71 -6.85
C PRO A 233 50.01 9.79 -6.28
N SER A 234 51.27 10.23 -6.36
CA SER A 234 52.43 9.43 -5.95
C SER A 234 52.40 8.95 -4.49
N TRP A 235 51.69 9.65 -3.60
CA TRP A 235 51.54 9.24 -2.20
C TRP A 235 50.59 8.05 -2.00
N ALA A 236 49.79 7.73 -3.01
CA ALA A 236 48.79 6.67 -2.96
C ALA A 236 49.12 5.46 -3.84
N GLU A 237 50.16 5.54 -4.67
CA GLU A 237 50.57 4.41 -5.52
C GLU A 237 50.83 3.16 -4.69
N GLY A 238 50.15 2.06 -5.03
CA GLY A 238 50.24 0.78 -4.32
C GLY A 238 49.64 0.76 -2.90
N VAL A 239 49.03 1.86 -2.45
CA VAL A 239 48.42 1.96 -1.11
C VAL A 239 47.00 1.40 -1.14
N ALA A 240 46.70 0.45 -0.25
CA ALA A 240 45.37 -0.12 -0.08
C ALA A 240 44.36 0.92 0.45
N THR A 241 43.08 0.77 0.13
CA THR A 241 42.03 1.75 0.46
C THR A 241 41.98 2.07 1.95
N GLU A 242 42.12 1.07 2.82
CA GLU A 242 42.08 1.18 4.28
C GLU A 242 43.26 1.99 4.84
N GLN A 243 44.34 2.12 4.06
CA GLN A 243 45.56 2.83 4.44
C GLN A 243 45.65 4.24 3.85
N LEU A 244 44.76 4.61 2.93
CA LEU A 244 44.79 5.91 2.23
C LEU A 244 44.72 7.09 3.19
N ARG A 245 43.91 6.98 4.24
CA ARG A 245 43.77 8.05 5.25
C ARG A 245 45.08 8.34 5.96
N ALA A 246 45.83 7.30 6.33
CA ALA A 246 47.13 7.42 6.97
C ALA A 246 48.20 7.95 5.99
N ALA A 247 48.17 7.48 4.74
CA ALA A 247 49.08 7.93 3.69
C ALA A 247 48.87 9.42 3.35
N ALA A 248 47.62 9.87 3.18
CA ALA A 248 47.29 11.27 2.96
C ALA A 248 47.75 12.17 4.12
N ALA A 249 47.53 11.76 5.37
CA ALA A 249 48.00 12.49 6.53
C ALA A 249 49.54 12.59 6.58
N THR A 250 50.24 11.53 6.17
CA THR A 250 51.71 11.48 6.13
C THR A 250 52.26 12.40 5.04
N TRP A 251 51.63 12.40 3.87
CA TRP A 251 52.00 13.28 2.76
C TRP A 251 51.81 14.76 3.07
N LEU A 252 50.70 15.15 3.71
CA LEU A 252 50.47 16.53 4.15
C LEU A 252 51.57 16.99 5.12
N ARG A 253 51.93 16.14 6.11
CA ARG A 253 53.04 16.45 7.03
C ARG A 253 54.36 16.62 6.30
N ALA A 254 54.67 15.76 5.33
CA ALA A 254 55.89 15.85 4.54
C ALA A 254 55.96 17.14 3.69
N LYS A 255 54.81 17.72 3.33
CA LYS A 255 54.70 19.04 2.67
C LYS A 255 54.73 20.23 3.63
N GLY A 256 54.86 20.00 4.94
CA GLY A 256 54.81 21.06 5.95
C GLY A 256 53.38 21.54 6.26
N GLU A 257 52.35 20.84 5.78
CA GLU A 257 50.95 21.15 6.06
C GLU A 257 50.44 20.35 7.27
N LYS A 258 49.52 20.94 8.04
CA LYS A 258 48.87 20.26 9.16
C LYS A 258 47.73 19.38 8.64
N PRO A 259 47.72 18.04 8.88
CA PRO A 259 46.67 17.16 8.37
C PRO A 259 45.36 17.35 9.14
N VAL A 260 44.47 18.19 8.61
CA VAL A 260 43.14 18.42 9.19
C VAL A 260 42.22 17.23 8.85
N PRO A 261 41.48 16.63 9.81
CA PRO A 261 40.68 15.43 9.57
C PRO A 261 39.69 15.54 8.39
N ARG A 262 39.07 16.71 8.22
CA ARG A 262 38.15 17.01 7.11
C ARG A 262 38.87 17.02 5.75
N GLN A 263 40.08 17.57 5.69
CA GLN A 263 40.90 17.61 4.47
C GLN A 263 41.38 16.21 4.09
N VAL A 264 41.90 15.46 5.05
CA VAL A 264 42.35 14.07 4.84
C VAL A 264 41.20 13.18 4.35
N ALA A 265 40.02 13.29 4.97
CA ALA A 265 38.83 12.55 4.54
C ALA A 265 38.26 13.01 3.18
N ALA A 266 38.56 14.23 2.75
CA ALA A 266 38.23 14.71 1.41
C ALA A 266 39.18 14.09 0.37
N MET A 267 40.49 14.15 0.61
CA MET A 267 41.51 13.53 -0.25
C MET A 267 41.28 12.02 -0.43
N GLU A 268 40.98 11.31 0.66
CA GLU A 268 40.62 9.89 0.63
C GLU A 268 39.38 9.63 -0.24
N ARG A 269 38.28 10.35 -0.01
CA ARG A 269 37.04 10.19 -0.79
C ARG A 269 37.22 10.48 -2.27
N GLU A 270 37.97 11.53 -2.61
CA GLU A 270 38.25 11.91 -3.99
C GLU A 270 39.03 10.80 -4.70
N LEU A 271 40.09 10.29 -4.08
CA LEU A 271 40.91 9.24 -4.66
C LEU A 271 40.17 7.90 -4.77
N VAL A 272 39.42 7.50 -3.73
CA VAL A 272 38.58 6.28 -3.79
C VAL A 272 37.58 6.38 -4.93
N GLY A 273 36.91 7.53 -5.08
CA GLY A 273 36.01 7.77 -6.20
C GLY A 273 36.70 7.68 -7.56
N ALA A 274 37.90 8.25 -7.71
CA ALA A 274 38.68 8.17 -8.95
C ALA A 274 39.15 6.74 -9.27
N ARG A 275 39.50 5.93 -8.26
CA ARG A 275 39.82 4.50 -8.42
C ARG A 275 38.59 3.71 -8.87
N GLU A 276 37.44 3.87 -8.22
CA GLU A 276 36.18 3.20 -8.59
C GLU A 276 35.74 3.51 -10.04
N ILE A 277 35.90 4.76 -10.48
CA ILE A 277 35.60 5.16 -11.87
C ILE A 277 36.52 4.44 -12.86
N ARG A 278 37.84 4.45 -12.60
CA ARG A 278 38.81 3.76 -13.47
C ARG A 278 38.56 2.26 -13.54
N GLU A 279 38.24 1.64 -12.40
CA GLU A 279 37.86 0.23 -12.33
C GLU A 279 36.59 -0.06 -13.14
N THR A 280 35.57 0.79 -13.02
CA THR A 280 34.33 0.65 -13.79
C THR A 280 34.58 0.74 -15.30
N LEU A 281 35.36 1.73 -15.76
CA LEU A 281 35.70 1.89 -17.18
C LEU A 281 36.49 0.69 -17.70
N ARG A 282 37.43 0.17 -16.89
CA ARG A 282 38.19 -1.04 -17.21
C ARG A 282 37.27 -2.26 -17.31
N ALA A 283 36.38 -2.47 -16.34
CA ALA A 283 35.44 -3.60 -16.32
C ALA A 283 34.48 -3.58 -17.51
N ILE A 284 34.01 -2.39 -17.93
CA ILE A 284 33.20 -2.24 -19.15
C ILE A 284 34.01 -2.64 -20.40
N THR A 285 35.27 -2.20 -20.48
CA THR A 285 36.16 -2.51 -21.60
C THR A 285 36.46 -4.02 -21.66
N GLU A 286 36.78 -4.65 -20.53
CA GLU A 286 36.99 -6.09 -20.40
C GLU A 286 35.73 -6.91 -20.73
N ALA A 287 34.54 -6.36 -20.49
CA ALA A 287 33.27 -6.94 -20.89
C ALA A 287 32.95 -6.80 -22.40
N GLY A 288 33.78 -6.08 -23.16
CA GLY A 288 33.62 -5.85 -24.60
C GLY A 288 32.71 -4.66 -24.96
N GLY A 289 32.37 -3.82 -23.99
CA GLY A 289 31.68 -2.55 -24.22
C GLY A 289 32.64 -1.38 -24.36
N ARG A 290 32.08 -0.18 -24.51
CA ARG A 290 32.83 1.08 -24.62
C ARG A 290 32.17 2.13 -23.73
N ALA A 291 32.95 2.80 -22.89
CA ALA A 291 32.43 3.82 -21.98
C ALA A 291 33.30 5.08 -21.96
N GLU A 292 32.62 6.22 -21.82
CA GLU A 292 33.23 7.52 -21.56
C GLU A 292 32.66 8.08 -20.26
N TYR A 293 33.52 8.64 -19.40
CA TYR A 293 33.10 9.30 -18.17
C TYR A 293 33.10 10.81 -18.36
N VAL A 294 31.98 11.45 -18.00
CA VAL A 294 31.81 12.91 -18.11
C VAL A 294 31.52 13.48 -16.73
N THR A 295 32.41 14.35 -16.25
CA THR A 295 32.22 15.05 -14.99
C THR A 295 31.20 16.17 -15.14
N VAL A 296 30.03 16.04 -14.50
CA VAL A 296 28.97 17.06 -14.50
C VAL A 296 28.06 16.88 -13.28
N ASP A 297 27.62 18.00 -12.70
CA ASP A 297 26.47 18.00 -11.79
C ASP A 297 25.19 18.13 -12.62
N ILE A 298 24.43 17.04 -12.71
CA ILE A 298 23.21 17.00 -13.52
C ILE A 298 22.11 17.95 -13.01
N THR A 299 22.24 18.46 -11.78
CA THR A 299 21.30 19.45 -11.24
C THR A 299 21.52 20.86 -11.79
N ASP A 300 22.67 21.12 -12.41
CA ASP A 300 22.96 22.36 -13.14
C ASP A 300 22.52 22.20 -14.61
N PRO A 301 21.48 22.93 -15.07
CA PRO A 301 20.95 22.77 -16.42
C PRO A 301 21.93 23.19 -17.51
N GLU A 302 22.70 24.26 -17.31
CA GLU A 302 23.63 24.76 -18.32
C GLU A 302 24.89 23.90 -18.39
N ALA A 303 25.44 23.48 -17.24
CA ALA A 303 26.55 22.54 -17.22
C ALA A 303 26.16 21.19 -17.86
N THR A 304 24.96 20.70 -17.58
CA THR A 304 24.41 19.47 -18.19
C THR A 304 24.31 19.61 -19.71
N LYS A 305 23.76 20.73 -20.19
CA LYS A 305 23.63 21.00 -21.63
C LYS A 305 24.98 21.07 -22.34
N VAL A 306 25.97 21.75 -21.74
CA VAL A 306 27.34 21.83 -22.29
C VAL A 306 27.99 20.45 -22.33
N ALA A 307 27.91 19.70 -21.23
CA ALA A 307 28.51 18.37 -21.10
C ALA A 307 27.91 17.35 -22.08
N LEU A 308 26.60 17.42 -22.34
CA LEU A 308 25.90 16.45 -23.19
C LEU A 308 25.86 16.81 -24.68
N ARG A 309 26.20 18.05 -25.05
CA ARG A 309 26.22 18.52 -26.45
C ARG A 309 26.94 17.58 -27.42
N PRO A 310 28.11 16.97 -27.09
CA PRO A 310 28.82 16.08 -28.01
C PRO A 310 28.10 14.75 -28.31
N TYR A 311 27.20 14.32 -27.42
CA TYR A 311 26.51 13.02 -27.51
C TYR A 311 25.06 13.16 -27.93
N ARG A 312 24.50 14.38 -27.87
CA ARG A 312 23.09 14.71 -28.07
C ARG A 312 22.41 13.88 -29.16
N ASP A 313 22.96 13.85 -30.37
CA ASP A 313 22.31 13.25 -31.53
C ASP A 313 22.61 11.74 -31.70
N ARG A 314 23.32 11.13 -30.74
CA ARG A 314 23.72 9.71 -30.75
C ARG A 314 23.08 8.88 -29.64
N VAL A 315 22.57 9.51 -28.58
CA VAL A 315 22.07 8.82 -27.39
C VAL A 315 20.73 8.15 -27.67
N THR A 316 20.69 6.82 -27.71
CA THR A 316 19.47 6.05 -27.98
C THR A 316 18.78 5.51 -26.73
N GLY A 317 19.41 5.65 -25.56
CA GLY A 317 18.80 5.28 -24.29
C GLY A 317 19.29 6.08 -23.10
N LEU A 318 18.49 6.10 -22.04
CA LEU A 318 18.74 6.81 -20.79
C LEU A 318 18.55 5.86 -19.61
N VAL A 319 19.53 5.82 -18.71
CA VAL A 319 19.44 5.18 -17.40
C VAL A 319 19.67 6.23 -16.34
N HIS A 320 18.63 6.56 -15.59
CA HIS A 320 18.68 7.55 -14.52
C HIS A 320 18.92 6.87 -13.17
N GLY A 321 20.19 6.63 -12.85
CA GLY A 321 20.64 6.02 -11.59
C GLY A 321 21.19 6.99 -10.54
N ALA A 322 21.10 8.30 -10.77
CA ALA A 322 21.61 9.29 -9.83
C ALA A 322 20.70 9.41 -8.60
N GLY A 323 21.30 9.48 -7.41
CA GLY A 323 20.58 9.61 -6.16
C GLY A 323 21.46 10.14 -5.04
N LEU A 324 20.80 10.70 -4.03
CA LEU A 324 21.40 11.20 -2.80
C LEU A 324 20.47 10.83 -1.64
N LEU A 325 21.05 10.52 -0.48
CA LEU A 325 20.34 10.37 0.78
C LEU A 325 20.65 11.54 1.70
N ALA A 326 19.64 11.95 2.47
CA ALA A 326 19.76 12.96 3.53
C ALA A 326 18.85 12.54 4.70
N ASP A 327 19.08 11.34 5.23
CA ASP A 327 18.18 10.70 6.19
C ASP A 327 17.97 11.53 7.46
N GLY A 328 16.72 11.56 7.94
CA GLY A 328 16.30 12.29 9.13
C GLY A 328 14.78 12.27 9.27
N LEU A 329 14.26 12.26 10.50
CA LEU A 329 12.82 12.29 10.76
C LEU A 329 12.15 13.50 10.09
N ILE A 330 10.88 13.39 9.74
CA ILE A 330 10.11 14.46 9.07
C ILE A 330 10.20 15.78 9.87
N THR A 331 10.17 15.71 11.20
CA THR A 331 10.29 16.88 12.10
C THR A 331 11.66 17.54 12.10
N ALA A 332 12.72 16.84 11.68
CA ALA A 332 14.10 17.33 11.66
C ALA A 332 14.55 17.80 10.27
N LYS A 333 13.79 17.49 9.22
CA LYS A 333 14.14 17.82 7.82
C LYS A 333 14.27 19.33 7.61
N GLN A 334 15.35 19.74 6.94
CA GLN A 334 15.58 21.12 6.53
C GLN A 334 15.30 21.30 5.04
N ALA A 335 14.84 22.50 4.65
CA ALA A 335 14.54 22.84 3.26
C ALA A 335 15.69 22.48 2.30
N ALA A 336 16.93 22.85 2.67
CA ALA A 336 18.12 22.59 1.87
C ALA A 336 18.46 21.09 1.71
N ASP A 337 18.07 20.24 2.67
CA ASP A 337 18.27 18.80 2.55
C ASP A 337 17.27 18.20 1.56
N VAL A 338 16.00 18.59 1.71
CA VAL A 338 14.91 18.18 0.83
C VAL A 338 15.19 18.60 -0.62
N ASP A 339 15.57 19.86 -0.84
CA ASP A 339 15.90 20.38 -2.17
C ASP A 339 17.03 19.59 -2.83
N ARG A 340 18.08 19.23 -2.07
CA ARG A 340 19.20 18.45 -2.61
C ARG A 340 18.78 17.04 -3.01
N VAL A 341 17.94 16.37 -2.22
CA VAL A 341 17.45 15.02 -2.54
C VAL A 341 16.53 15.05 -3.76
N LEU A 342 15.58 15.99 -3.80
CA LEU A 342 14.66 16.16 -4.93
C LEU A 342 15.40 16.54 -6.21
N ALA A 343 16.35 17.48 -6.16
CA ALA A 343 17.07 17.99 -7.32
C ALA A 343 17.80 16.88 -8.09
N VAL A 344 18.46 15.95 -7.40
CA VAL A 344 19.23 14.89 -8.06
C VAL A 344 18.32 13.94 -8.85
N LYS A 345 17.14 13.60 -8.31
CA LYS A 345 16.23 12.65 -8.95
C LYS A 345 15.29 13.31 -9.96
N ILE A 346 14.74 14.48 -9.64
CA ILE A 346 13.71 15.14 -10.45
C ILE A 346 14.33 16.15 -11.40
N ALA A 347 14.96 17.20 -10.89
CA ALA A 347 15.57 18.24 -11.73
C ALA A 347 16.69 17.67 -12.61
N GLY A 348 17.51 16.75 -12.08
CA GLY A 348 18.56 16.07 -12.83
C GLY A 348 18.03 15.26 -14.01
N LEU A 349 16.94 14.51 -13.81
CA LEU A 349 16.26 13.81 -14.90
C LEU A 349 15.71 14.80 -15.94
N ARG A 350 15.06 15.88 -15.48
CA ARG A 350 14.53 16.93 -16.36
C ARG A 350 15.65 17.53 -17.22
N ASN A 351 16.76 17.94 -16.60
CA ASN A 351 17.90 18.54 -17.28
C ASN A 351 18.48 17.61 -18.34
N VAL A 352 18.76 16.35 -17.99
CA VAL A 352 19.30 15.37 -18.94
C VAL A 352 18.32 15.09 -20.09
N ARG A 353 17.04 14.87 -19.77
CA ARG A 353 15.99 14.57 -20.76
C ARG A 353 15.79 15.72 -21.75
N THR A 354 15.87 16.97 -21.31
CA THR A 354 15.64 18.13 -22.19
C THR A 354 16.76 18.36 -23.21
N VAL A 355 17.96 17.82 -22.97
CA VAL A 355 19.08 17.94 -23.92
C VAL A 355 18.94 16.92 -25.06
N VAL A 356 18.46 15.72 -24.75
CA VAL A 356 18.40 14.57 -25.67
C VAL A 356 17.06 14.59 -26.44
N PRO A 357 17.05 14.59 -27.78
CA PRO A 357 15.81 14.48 -28.57
C PRO A 357 14.99 13.26 -28.16
N ALA A 358 13.75 13.48 -27.74
CA ALA A 358 12.95 12.40 -27.16
C ALA A 358 12.52 11.35 -28.22
N GLU A 359 12.53 11.69 -29.50
CA GLU A 359 12.17 10.82 -30.62
C GLU A 359 13.22 9.73 -30.90
N GLN A 360 14.45 9.97 -30.45
CA GLN A 360 15.56 9.04 -30.68
C GLN A 360 15.72 8.03 -29.52
N LEU A 361 15.11 8.31 -28.36
CA LEU A 361 15.18 7.46 -27.19
C LEU A 361 14.30 6.23 -27.40
N ARG A 362 14.94 5.05 -27.36
CA ARG A 362 14.26 3.75 -27.40
C ARG A 362 14.08 3.16 -26.01
N HIS A 363 14.98 3.47 -25.08
CA HIS A 363 14.97 2.94 -23.72
C HIS A 363 15.14 4.07 -22.70
N VAL A 364 14.27 4.13 -21.70
CA VAL A 364 14.39 5.01 -20.53
C VAL A 364 14.15 4.18 -19.28
N LEU A 365 15.16 4.04 -18.44
CA LEU A 365 15.06 3.31 -17.17
C LEU A 365 15.38 4.24 -16.01
N LEU A 366 14.45 4.36 -15.06
CA LEU A 366 14.56 5.19 -13.87
C LEU A 366 14.80 4.32 -12.64
N PHE A 367 15.86 4.60 -11.88
CA PHE A 367 16.09 3.94 -10.60
C PHE A 367 15.20 4.60 -9.53
N SER A 368 14.09 3.91 -9.24
CA SER A 368 13.20 4.21 -8.14
C SER A 368 13.56 3.34 -6.91
N SER A 369 12.69 3.28 -5.91
CA SER A 369 12.92 2.49 -4.70
C SER A 369 11.60 2.04 -4.06
N VAL A 370 11.61 0.88 -3.39
CA VAL A 370 10.50 0.44 -2.54
C VAL A 370 10.15 1.43 -1.44
N ALA A 371 11.08 2.32 -1.03
CA ALA A 371 10.77 3.42 -0.13
C ALA A 371 9.73 4.39 -0.72
N GLY A 372 9.68 4.56 -2.04
CA GLY A 372 8.61 5.30 -2.71
C GLY A 372 7.26 4.61 -2.57
N LEU A 373 7.23 3.27 -2.73
CA LEU A 373 6.01 2.47 -2.66
C LEU A 373 5.44 2.32 -1.24
N PHE A 374 6.29 2.14 -0.23
CA PHE A 374 5.87 1.83 1.15
C PHE A 374 6.13 2.94 2.16
N GLY A 375 6.86 3.99 1.80
CA GLY A 375 7.49 4.89 2.76
C GLY A 375 8.69 4.24 3.45
N ASN A 376 9.51 5.05 4.13
CA ASN A 376 10.56 4.53 5.01
C ASN A 376 10.89 5.58 6.07
N VAL A 377 10.93 5.20 7.35
CA VAL A 377 11.21 6.10 8.48
C VAL A 377 12.52 6.86 8.22
N GLY A 378 12.48 8.18 8.35
CA GLY A 378 13.62 9.05 8.12
C GLY A 378 13.93 9.38 6.65
N GLN A 379 13.15 8.88 5.69
CA GLN A 379 13.44 9.01 4.25
C GLN A 379 12.28 9.63 3.47
N SER A 380 11.55 10.59 4.05
CA SER A 380 10.35 11.18 3.44
C SER A 380 10.60 11.87 2.08
N ASP A 381 11.67 12.65 1.97
CA ASP A 381 12.10 13.30 0.72
C ASP A 381 12.57 12.29 -0.34
N TYR A 382 13.31 11.25 0.07
CA TYR A 382 13.73 10.17 -0.80
C TYR A 382 12.54 9.35 -1.29
N ALA A 383 11.59 9.02 -0.41
CA ALA A 383 10.35 8.35 -0.77
C ALA A 383 9.55 9.18 -1.78
N MET A 384 9.39 10.48 -1.54
CA MET A 384 8.74 11.39 -2.48
C MET A 384 9.44 11.43 -3.84
N ALA A 385 10.77 11.55 -3.85
CA ALA A 385 11.54 11.63 -5.09
C ALA A 385 11.41 10.37 -5.94
N ASN A 386 11.44 9.18 -5.32
CA ASN A 386 11.29 7.91 -6.03
C ASN A 386 9.84 7.69 -6.50
N GLU A 387 8.85 8.04 -5.67
CA GLU A 387 7.45 7.94 -6.07
C GLU A 387 7.13 8.91 -7.23
N ALA A 388 7.72 10.10 -7.25
CA ALA A 388 7.64 11.02 -8.38
C ALA A 388 8.22 10.41 -9.67
N LEU A 389 9.34 9.68 -9.59
CA LEU A 389 9.91 8.98 -10.76
C LEU A 389 8.95 7.92 -11.33
N ASN A 390 8.21 7.21 -10.47
CA ASN A 390 7.19 6.25 -10.91
C ASN A 390 6.12 6.95 -11.77
N ARG A 391 5.63 8.12 -11.33
CA ARG A 391 4.60 8.86 -12.07
C ARG A 391 5.13 9.51 -13.32
N VAL A 392 6.35 10.05 -13.27
CA VAL A 392 7.06 10.56 -14.46
C VAL A 392 7.23 9.46 -15.51
N ALA A 393 7.52 8.22 -15.13
CA ALA A 393 7.58 7.09 -16.05
C ALA A 393 6.23 6.81 -16.74
N CYS A 394 5.13 6.76 -15.99
CA CYS A 394 3.78 6.61 -16.57
C CYS A 394 3.46 7.74 -17.55
N SER A 395 3.74 8.97 -17.12
CA SER A 395 3.62 10.20 -17.90
C SER A 395 4.39 10.14 -19.22
N LEU A 396 5.65 9.69 -19.17
CA LEU A 396 6.50 9.53 -20.34
C LEU A 396 5.94 8.45 -21.27
N ARG A 397 5.50 7.29 -20.72
CA ARG A 397 4.98 6.17 -21.52
C ARG A 397 3.73 6.57 -22.29
N ALA A 398 2.79 7.27 -21.64
CA ALA A 398 1.56 7.74 -22.28
C ALA A 398 1.84 8.64 -23.51
N ARG A 399 2.92 9.44 -23.46
CA ARG A 399 3.33 10.33 -24.57
C ARG A 399 4.29 9.70 -25.56
N ARG A 400 4.97 8.61 -25.19
CA ARG A 400 6.00 7.94 -25.98
C ARG A 400 5.72 6.43 -26.04
N PRO A 401 4.62 6.01 -26.67
CA PRO A 401 4.24 4.60 -26.75
C PRO A 401 5.24 3.75 -27.56
N ALA A 402 6.12 4.37 -28.35
CA ALA A 402 7.19 3.71 -29.08
C ALA A 402 8.53 3.66 -28.32
N THR A 403 8.59 4.20 -27.10
CA THR A 403 9.78 4.17 -26.25
C THR A 403 9.50 3.26 -25.06
N ARG A 404 10.43 2.36 -24.77
CA ARG A 404 10.37 1.53 -23.58
C ARG A 404 10.75 2.36 -22.36
N ILE A 405 9.81 2.52 -21.43
CA ILE A 405 9.98 3.37 -20.24
C ILE A 405 9.62 2.56 -18.99
N THR A 406 10.58 2.44 -18.08
CA THR A 406 10.44 1.65 -16.86
C THR A 406 11.04 2.39 -15.66
N ALA A 407 10.27 2.55 -14.59
CA ALA A 407 10.74 2.89 -13.26
C ALA A 407 10.82 1.61 -12.42
N VAL A 408 12.02 1.29 -11.94
CA VAL A 408 12.27 0.08 -11.15
C VAL A 408 12.36 0.46 -9.68
N ASN A 409 11.43 -0.04 -8.87
CA ASN A 409 11.41 0.13 -7.42
C ASN A 409 12.27 -0.94 -6.78
N TRP A 410 13.54 -0.61 -6.55
CA TRP A 410 14.51 -1.52 -5.97
C TRP A 410 14.31 -1.72 -4.47
N GLY A 411 14.37 -2.97 -4.02
CA GLY A 411 14.61 -3.35 -2.63
C GLY A 411 16.00 -2.93 -2.14
N ALA A 412 16.31 -3.22 -0.87
CA ALA A 412 17.64 -2.92 -0.31
C ALA A 412 18.70 -3.84 -0.95
N TRP A 413 19.78 -3.26 -1.46
CA TRP A 413 20.90 -4.01 -2.06
C TRP A 413 21.95 -4.35 -1.01
N ALA A 414 22.62 -5.49 -1.15
CA ALA A 414 23.83 -5.84 -0.39
C ALA A 414 25.04 -5.02 -0.89
N GLY A 415 25.00 -3.70 -0.69
CA GLY A 415 26.02 -2.75 -1.14
C GLY A 415 25.45 -1.40 -1.55
N GLY A 416 26.31 -0.52 -2.07
CA GLY A 416 25.91 0.83 -2.51
C GLY A 416 25.56 1.75 -1.35
N MET A 417 24.27 2.10 -1.22
CA MET A 417 23.77 3.02 -0.18
C MET A 417 23.51 2.33 1.17
N VAL A 418 23.55 0.99 1.23
CA VAL A 418 23.37 0.22 2.46
C VAL A 418 24.72 0.01 3.12
N THR A 419 24.91 0.58 4.33
CA THR A 419 26.13 0.36 5.13
C THR A 419 26.08 -1.01 5.82
N PRO A 420 27.22 -1.56 6.29
CA PRO A 420 27.24 -2.81 7.06
C PRO A 420 26.32 -2.80 8.29
N GLU A 421 26.22 -1.67 8.97
CA GLU A 421 25.33 -1.50 10.13
C GLU A 421 23.86 -1.58 9.72
N LEU A 422 23.50 -0.95 8.60
CA LEU A 422 22.14 -0.97 8.07
C LEU A 422 21.77 -2.36 7.55
N ALA A 423 22.71 -3.06 6.90
CA ALA A 423 22.54 -4.45 6.47
C ALA A 423 22.23 -5.37 7.67
N ARG A 424 22.94 -5.20 8.79
CA ARG A 424 22.66 -5.95 10.03
C ARG A 424 21.27 -5.64 10.59
N MET A 425 20.85 -4.38 10.60
CA MET A 425 19.51 -3.99 11.03
C MET A 425 18.41 -4.61 10.14
N PHE A 426 18.62 -4.67 8.82
CA PHE A 426 17.69 -5.32 7.90
C PHE A 426 17.60 -6.82 8.16
N ALA A 427 18.74 -7.49 8.38
CA ALA A 427 18.78 -8.91 8.74
C ALA A 427 18.02 -9.19 10.05
N GLU A 428 18.23 -8.36 11.09
CA GLU A 428 17.51 -8.46 12.38
C GLU A 428 15.99 -8.28 12.23
N ARG A 429 15.53 -7.56 11.20
CA ARG A 429 14.11 -7.33 10.87
C ARG A 429 13.54 -8.32 9.86
N GLY A 430 14.33 -9.30 9.39
CA GLY A 430 13.92 -10.24 8.35
C GLY A 430 13.70 -9.60 6.98
N VAL A 431 14.29 -8.43 6.71
CA VAL A 431 14.25 -7.76 5.40
C VAL A 431 15.41 -8.31 4.55
N PRO A 432 15.14 -9.11 3.50
CA PRO A 432 16.19 -9.69 2.68
C PRO A 432 16.92 -8.61 1.88
N LEU A 433 18.24 -8.76 1.72
CA LEU A 433 19.03 -7.92 0.82
C LEU A 433 19.13 -8.57 -0.56
N LEU A 434 19.04 -7.73 -1.58
CA LEU A 434 19.26 -8.11 -2.97
C LEU A 434 20.77 -8.13 -3.25
N GLU A 435 21.29 -9.31 -3.54
CA GLU A 435 22.70 -9.48 -3.88
C GLU A 435 23.04 -8.79 -5.20
N VAL A 436 24.22 -8.16 -5.27
CA VAL A 436 24.60 -7.32 -6.42
C VAL A 436 24.52 -8.07 -7.76
N PRO A 437 25.05 -9.30 -7.92
CA PRO A 437 24.95 -10.03 -9.19
C PRO A 437 23.51 -10.32 -9.59
N GLU A 438 22.63 -10.59 -8.63
CA GLU A 438 21.23 -10.88 -8.87
C GLU A 438 20.48 -9.62 -9.32
N GLY A 439 20.67 -8.50 -8.61
CA GLY A 439 20.07 -7.24 -8.99
C GLY A 439 20.56 -6.74 -10.35
N VAL A 440 21.85 -6.92 -10.69
CA VAL A 440 22.38 -6.59 -12.02
C VAL A 440 21.71 -7.44 -13.10
N ARG A 441 21.47 -8.74 -12.85
CA ARG A 441 20.73 -9.60 -13.78
C ARG A 441 19.31 -9.07 -14.00
N TYR A 442 18.57 -8.80 -12.93
CA TYR A 442 17.21 -8.25 -13.04
C TYR A 442 17.19 -6.90 -13.77
N PHE A 443 18.18 -6.04 -13.53
CA PHE A 443 18.31 -4.76 -14.22
C PHE A 443 18.49 -4.95 -15.73
N VAL A 444 19.39 -5.84 -16.15
CA VAL A 444 19.64 -6.11 -17.57
C VAL A 444 18.41 -6.70 -18.25
N GLU A 445 17.67 -7.59 -17.57
CA GLU A 445 16.41 -8.16 -18.07
C GLU A 445 15.33 -7.11 -18.35
N GLN A 446 15.37 -5.94 -17.69
CA GLN A 446 14.43 -4.84 -17.97
C GLN A 446 14.57 -4.23 -19.38
N PHE A 447 15.59 -4.63 -20.16
CA PHE A 447 15.74 -4.24 -21.57
C PHE A 447 15.28 -5.32 -22.55
N ALA A 448 14.98 -6.54 -22.07
CA ALA A 448 14.59 -7.68 -22.90
C ALA A 448 13.13 -7.59 -23.35
N ALA A 449 12.78 -8.04 -24.55
CA ALA A 449 11.46 -7.83 -25.16
C ALA A 449 10.29 -8.28 -24.27
N GLU A 450 10.49 -9.33 -23.48
CA GLU A 450 9.50 -9.94 -22.57
C GLU A 450 9.08 -9.00 -21.43
N ARG A 451 9.91 -8.02 -21.07
CA ARG A 451 9.60 -7.00 -20.05
C ARG A 451 9.03 -5.70 -20.64
N GLY A 452 8.64 -5.70 -21.92
CA GLY A 452 8.16 -4.50 -22.64
C GLY A 452 6.85 -3.89 -22.13
N ALA A 453 6.13 -4.59 -21.25
CA ALA A 453 4.92 -4.07 -20.58
C ALA A 453 5.21 -3.36 -19.24
N ASP A 454 6.43 -3.52 -18.70
CA ASP A 454 6.79 -3.06 -17.36
C ASP A 454 7.04 -1.54 -17.36
N THR A 455 6.21 -0.78 -16.64
CA THR A 455 6.42 0.68 -16.45
C THR A 455 6.72 1.07 -15.04
N VAL A 456 6.00 0.52 -14.07
CA VAL A 456 6.34 0.65 -12.66
C VAL A 456 6.42 -0.77 -12.14
N CYS A 457 7.64 -1.25 -11.94
CA CYS A 457 7.88 -2.60 -11.42
C CYS A 457 8.62 -2.52 -10.09
N MET A 458 8.48 -3.56 -9.29
CA MET A 458 9.22 -3.75 -8.04
C MET A 458 10.14 -4.94 -8.22
N VAL A 459 11.40 -4.79 -7.82
CA VAL A 459 12.39 -5.87 -7.87
C VAL A 459 12.99 -6.06 -6.49
N GLY A 460 12.86 -7.29 -6.00
CA GLY A 460 13.24 -7.69 -4.65
C GLY A 460 12.02 -7.99 -3.76
N PRO A 461 12.26 -8.23 -2.46
CA PRO A 461 11.21 -8.55 -1.50
C PRO A 461 10.15 -7.45 -1.42
N SER A 462 8.87 -7.84 -1.27
CA SER A 462 7.77 -6.91 -1.02
C SER A 462 7.70 -6.42 0.43
N THR A 463 8.59 -6.91 1.30
CA THR A 463 8.70 -6.50 2.69
C THR A 463 9.14 -5.04 2.80
N PRO A 464 8.36 -4.16 3.45
CA PRO A 464 8.78 -2.77 3.70
C PRO A 464 10.10 -2.67 4.47
N LEU A 465 10.91 -1.65 4.16
CA LEU A 465 12.24 -1.44 4.78
C LEU A 465 12.16 -1.04 6.25
N SER A 466 11.15 -0.25 6.59
CA SER A 466 10.73 -0.05 7.97
C SER A 466 9.73 -1.13 8.30
N GLY A 467 10.00 -1.91 9.35
CA GLY A 467 9.01 -2.86 9.86
C GLY A 467 7.71 -2.12 10.17
N PRO A 468 6.54 -2.70 9.88
CA PRO A 468 5.30 -2.05 10.24
C PRO A 468 5.34 -1.78 11.75
N PRO A 469 4.91 -0.61 12.24
CA PRO A 469 4.58 -0.50 13.64
C PRO A 469 3.58 -1.62 13.97
N PRO A 470 3.55 -2.16 15.20
CA PRO A 470 2.46 -3.03 15.62
C PRO A 470 1.16 -2.32 15.25
N ALA A 471 0.39 -2.89 14.33
CA ALA A 471 -0.83 -2.25 13.87
C ALA A 471 -1.86 -2.48 14.97
N GLU A 472 -1.96 -1.54 15.90
CA GLU A 472 -3.11 -1.43 16.79
C GLU A 472 -4.10 -0.48 16.12
N MET A 473 -5.10 -1.04 15.44
CA MET A 473 -6.23 -0.27 14.92
C MET A 473 -7.23 -0.05 16.05
N ARG A 474 -7.75 1.17 16.17
CA ARG A 474 -8.82 1.51 17.10
C ARG A 474 -10.11 1.74 16.33
N LEU A 475 -11.19 1.11 16.78
CA LEU A 475 -12.50 1.20 16.17
C LEU A 475 -13.53 1.65 17.20
N SER A 476 -14.15 2.80 16.98
CA SER A 476 -15.31 3.22 17.77
C SER A 476 -16.49 2.29 17.51
N THR A 477 -17.05 1.74 18.56
CA THR A 477 -18.22 0.84 18.49
C THR A 477 -19.53 1.59 18.28
N ALA A 478 -19.55 2.92 18.45
CA ALA A 478 -20.76 3.73 18.26
C ALA A 478 -21.28 3.64 16.80
N SER A 479 -20.35 3.65 15.84
CA SER A 479 -20.67 3.45 14.42
C SER A 479 -21.28 2.07 14.14
N LEU A 480 -20.76 1.02 14.80
CA LEU A 480 -21.31 -0.33 14.69
C LEU A 480 -22.67 -0.46 15.38
N ALA A 481 -22.84 0.19 16.53
CA ALA A 481 -24.08 0.13 17.31
C ALA A 481 -25.25 0.84 16.60
N SER A 482 -24.96 1.84 15.77
CA SER A 482 -25.94 2.61 15.01
C SER A 482 -26.17 2.09 13.59
N ASP A 483 -25.43 1.08 13.15
CA ASP A 483 -25.54 0.53 11.80
C ASP A 483 -26.88 -0.21 11.60
N PRO A 484 -27.68 0.15 10.57
CA PRO A 484 -29.00 -0.41 10.35
C PRO A 484 -28.99 -1.87 9.90
N VAL A 485 -27.86 -2.37 9.38
CA VAL A 485 -27.68 -3.77 9.02
C VAL A 485 -27.33 -4.58 10.27
N ILE A 486 -26.43 -4.08 11.13
CA ILE A 486 -26.11 -4.74 12.42
C ILE A 486 -27.36 -4.89 13.30
N ALA A 487 -28.25 -3.91 13.30
CA ALA A 487 -29.54 -3.99 14.00
C ALA A 487 -30.41 -5.19 13.57
N GLN A 488 -30.19 -5.73 12.36
CA GLN A 488 -30.90 -6.88 11.81
C GLN A 488 -30.24 -8.22 12.16
N HIS A 489 -29.08 -8.22 12.81
CA HIS A 489 -28.45 -9.40 13.40
C HIS A 489 -28.66 -9.37 14.93
N ALA A 490 -29.87 -9.72 15.37
CA ALA A 490 -30.31 -9.58 16.76
C ALA A 490 -30.79 -10.90 17.39
N ILE A 491 -30.28 -11.23 18.58
CA ILE A 491 -30.66 -12.44 19.31
C ILE A 491 -31.55 -12.04 20.49
N GLY A 492 -32.81 -12.48 20.49
CA GLY A 492 -33.77 -12.08 21.51
C GLY A 492 -33.99 -10.55 21.56
N GLY A 493 -33.93 -9.90 20.39
CA GLY A 493 -34.09 -8.45 20.24
C GLY A 493 -32.84 -7.60 20.54
N ALA A 494 -31.75 -8.18 21.04
CA ALA A 494 -30.49 -7.46 21.25
C ALA A 494 -29.57 -7.60 20.03
N PRO A 495 -29.14 -6.49 19.38
CA PRO A 495 -28.19 -6.56 18.27
C PRO A 495 -26.83 -7.10 18.73
N VAL A 496 -26.23 -7.97 17.92
CA VAL A 496 -24.95 -8.62 18.21
C VAL A 496 -24.04 -8.49 17.00
N LEU A 497 -22.75 -8.24 17.20
CA LEU A 497 -21.78 -8.23 16.09
C LEU A 497 -21.64 -9.64 15.49
N PRO A 498 -21.92 -9.85 14.19
CA PRO A 498 -21.71 -11.13 13.54
C PRO A 498 -20.26 -11.59 13.64
N LEU A 499 -20.02 -12.91 13.78
CA LEU A 499 -18.66 -13.45 13.77
C LEU A 499 -17.94 -13.13 12.44
N THR A 500 -18.66 -13.16 11.33
CA THR A 500 -18.14 -12.77 10.01
C THR A 500 -17.74 -11.31 9.94
N ALA A 501 -18.44 -10.41 10.64
CA ALA A 501 -18.01 -9.03 10.78
C ALA A 501 -16.70 -8.92 11.57
N ALA A 502 -16.53 -9.68 12.65
CA ALA A 502 -15.27 -9.72 13.40
C ALA A 502 -14.11 -10.30 12.58
N ILE A 503 -14.36 -11.30 11.73
CA ILE A 503 -13.39 -11.80 10.74
C ILE A 503 -13.06 -10.67 9.75
N GLY A 504 -14.08 -9.98 9.24
CA GLY A 504 -13.92 -8.81 8.36
C GLY A 504 -13.05 -7.71 8.98
N LEU A 505 -13.20 -7.42 10.28
CA LEU A 505 -12.34 -6.49 11.02
C LEU A 505 -10.88 -6.97 11.08
N ALA A 506 -10.65 -8.27 11.29
CA ALA A 506 -9.31 -8.82 11.33
C ALA A 506 -8.61 -8.83 9.97
N LEU A 507 -9.33 -9.17 8.89
CA LEU A 507 -8.86 -9.00 7.52
C LEU A 507 -8.61 -7.51 7.22
N SER A 508 -9.48 -6.64 7.72
CA SER A 508 -9.32 -5.18 7.73
C SER A 508 -8.29 -4.68 8.76
N ALA A 509 -7.50 -5.55 9.40
CA ALA A 509 -6.26 -5.19 10.11
C ALA A 509 -5.01 -5.74 9.37
N VAL A 510 -5.19 -6.92 8.75
CA VAL A 510 -4.47 -7.52 7.60
C VAL A 510 -3.82 -6.61 6.53
N ARG A 511 -2.58 -6.09 6.61
CA ARG A 511 -2.05 -5.28 5.47
C ARG A 511 -1.87 -6.13 4.21
N GLY A 512 -2.45 -5.70 3.08
CA GLY A 512 -2.29 -6.35 1.77
C GLY A 512 -3.06 -7.66 1.59
N PHE A 513 -4.03 -7.96 2.46
CA PHE A 513 -4.88 -9.13 2.29
C PHE A 513 -5.81 -8.95 1.08
N THR A 514 -5.75 -9.88 0.13
CA THR A 514 -6.64 -9.95 -1.04
C THR A 514 -7.34 -11.31 -1.16
N ALA A 515 -6.70 -12.37 -0.68
CA ALA A 515 -7.20 -13.73 -0.56
C ALA A 515 -6.28 -14.48 0.42
N GLY A 516 -6.78 -15.52 1.09
CA GLY A 516 -5.94 -16.23 2.07
C GLY A 516 -6.69 -17.18 2.98
N ARG A 517 -5.96 -17.69 3.99
CA ARG A 517 -6.53 -18.51 5.06
C ARG A 517 -6.69 -17.73 6.35
N VAL A 518 -7.72 -18.04 7.11
CA VAL A 518 -7.87 -17.60 8.50
C VAL A 518 -7.98 -18.86 9.37
N THR A 519 -7.11 -19.00 10.37
CA THR A 519 -7.13 -20.15 11.29
C THR A 519 -7.39 -19.71 12.72
N ASP A 520 -7.75 -20.67 13.56
CA ASP A 520 -7.88 -20.49 15.00
C ASP A 520 -8.83 -19.36 15.40
N VAL A 521 -9.91 -19.19 14.62
CA VAL A 521 -10.94 -18.18 14.89
C VAL A 521 -11.67 -18.59 16.16
N ALA A 522 -11.62 -17.75 17.18
CA ALA A 522 -12.27 -18.01 18.45
C ALA A 522 -13.01 -16.77 18.98
N VAL A 523 -14.27 -16.98 19.37
CA VAL A 523 -15.09 -16.01 20.09
C VAL A 523 -14.82 -16.18 21.58
N ARG A 524 -14.18 -15.18 22.20
CA ARG A 524 -13.97 -15.16 23.65
C ARG A 524 -15.21 -14.63 24.37
N LYS A 525 -15.74 -13.50 23.87
CA LYS A 525 -16.99 -12.92 24.33
C LYS A 525 -17.55 -12.00 23.25
N GLY A 526 -18.64 -12.44 22.61
CA GLY A 526 -19.32 -11.66 21.57
C GLY A 526 -19.72 -10.25 22.01
N LEU A 527 -19.80 -9.34 21.05
CA LEU A 527 -20.18 -7.95 21.27
C LEU A 527 -21.70 -7.79 21.12
N VAL A 528 -22.36 -7.27 22.16
CA VAL A 528 -23.81 -7.03 22.19
C VAL A 528 -24.05 -5.53 22.32
N PHE A 529 -24.92 -4.96 21.50
CA PHE A 529 -25.20 -3.52 21.44
C PHE A 529 -26.50 -3.20 22.20
N ASP A 530 -26.47 -3.38 23.52
CA ASP A 530 -27.59 -3.14 24.46
C ASP A 530 -27.42 -1.84 25.26
N GLY A 531 -26.54 -0.94 24.80
CA GLY A 531 -26.12 0.25 25.54
C GLY A 531 -25.01 0.02 26.57
N SER A 532 -24.60 -1.22 26.85
CA SER A 532 -23.49 -1.57 27.75
C SER A 532 -22.20 -1.98 27.03
N HIS A 533 -22.17 -1.85 25.70
CA HIS A 533 -21.01 -2.18 24.86
C HIS A 533 -19.80 -1.29 25.20
N PRO A 534 -18.56 -1.81 25.05
CA PRO A 534 -17.35 -1.00 25.18
C PRO A 534 -17.36 0.15 24.17
N ALA A 535 -16.75 1.28 24.50
CA ALA A 535 -16.73 2.45 23.61
C ALA A 535 -15.84 2.25 22.37
N GLU A 536 -14.84 1.37 22.49
CA GLU A 536 -13.82 1.13 21.47
C GLU A 536 -13.40 -0.34 21.44
N LEU A 537 -13.01 -0.82 20.26
CA LEU A 537 -12.26 -2.05 20.05
C LEU A 537 -10.83 -1.71 19.62
N ARG A 538 -9.85 -2.40 20.22
CA ARG A 538 -8.44 -2.37 19.83
C ARG A 538 -8.10 -3.65 19.10
N ILE A 539 -7.67 -3.53 17.86
CA ILE A 539 -7.34 -4.66 16.98
C ILE A 539 -5.84 -4.66 16.80
N ALA A 540 -5.16 -5.55 17.51
CA ALA A 540 -3.72 -5.68 17.47
C ALA A 540 -3.31 -6.78 16.49
N VAL A 541 -2.37 -6.47 15.60
CA VAL A 541 -1.77 -7.44 14.69
C VAL A 541 -0.32 -7.70 15.08
N THR A 542 0.02 -8.96 15.35
CA THR A 542 1.38 -9.39 15.67
C THR A 542 1.85 -10.50 14.72
N PRO A 543 3.15 -10.55 14.36
CA PRO A 543 3.70 -11.69 13.63
C PRO A 543 3.57 -12.99 14.45
N GLY A 544 3.09 -14.06 13.83
CA GLY A 544 3.07 -15.42 14.37
C GLY A 544 3.84 -16.39 13.46
N GLU A 545 3.99 -17.64 13.91
CA GLU A 545 4.76 -18.67 13.18
C GLU A 545 4.12 -19.07 11.84
N THR A 546 2.79 -19.11 11.78
CA THR A 546 2.00 -19.62 10.65
C THR A 546 1.23 -18.52 9.90
N GLY A 547 1.33 -17.27 10.35
CA GLY A 547 0.58 -16.13 9.83
C GLY A 547 0.64 -14.93 10.78
N GLN A 548 -0.20 -13.93 10.54
CA GLN A 548 -0.35 -12.77 11.42
C GLN A 548 -1.45 -13.04 12.45
N LEU A 549 -1.10 -13.04 13.72
CA LEU A 549 -2.04 -13.15 14.82
C LEU A 549 -2.81 -11.82 14.95
N VAL A 550 -4.12 -11.89 14.98
CA VAL A 550 -5.02 -10.76 15.21
C VAL A 550 -5.77 -10.97 16.52
N ASP A 551 -5.62 -10.01 17.43
CA ASP A 551 -6.30 -9.98 18.72
C ASP A 551 -7.19 -8.74 18.80
N ILE A 552 -8.50 -8.94 18.89
CA ILE A 552 -9.50 -7.89 19.04
C ILE A 552 -9.89 -7.80 20.51
N ARG A 553 -9.51 -6.72 21.17
CA ARG A 553 -9.72 -6.46 22.60
C ARG A 553 -10.63 -5.26 22.80
N ASP A 554 -11.28 -5.16 23.95
CA ASP A 554 -12.08 -3.98 24.29
C ASP A 554 -11.28 -2.88 25.01
N ASP A 555 -11.95 -1.77 25.31
CA ASP A 555 -11.47 -0.64 26.10
C ASP A 555 -10.95 -1.00 27.51
N ARG A 556 -11.26 -2.19 28.03
CA ARG A 556 -10.76 -2.73 29.30
C ARG A 556 -9.70 -3.82 29.12
N ASP A 557 -9.13 -3.93 27.93
CA ASP A 557 -8.13 -4.94 27.55
C ASP A 557 -8.63 -6.39 27.63
N ARG A 558 -9.93 -6.62 27.55
CA ARG A 558 -10.49 -7.98 27.55
C ARG A 558 -10.54 -8.49 26.11
N PRO A 559 -10.01 -9.69 25.82
CA PRO A 559 -10.07 -10.27 24.48
C PRO A 559 -11.51 -10.61 24.10
N ARG A 560 -11.90 -10.26 22.89
CA ARG A 560 -13.24 -10.48 22.32
C ARG A 560 -13.20 -11.52 21.22
N TYR A 561 -12.23 -11.39 20.30
CA TYR A 561 -12.02 -12.30 19.18
C TYR A 561 -10.52 -12.48 18.96
N THR A 562 -10.11 -13.71 18.66
CA THR A 562 -8.73 -14.03 18.29
C THR A 562 -8.72 -14.87 17.03
N MET A 563 -7.78 -14.64 16.12
CA MET A 563 -7.59 -15.46 14.92
C MET A 563 -6.21 -15.24 14.31
N THR A 564 -5.79 -16.13 13.42
CA THR A 564 -4.54 -16.01 12.67
C THR A 564 -4.85 -15.86 11.18
N VAL A 565 -4.33 -14.82 10.53
CA VAL A 565 -4.51 -14.56 9.09
C VAL A 565 -3.24 -14.95 8.35
N ALA A 566 -3.36 -15.82 7.35
CA ALA A 566 -2.25 -16.35 6.57
C ALA A 566 -2.50 -16.19 5.05
N GLY A 567 -1.43 -16.37 4.27
CA GLY A 567 -1.49 -16.34 2.81
C GLY A 567 -2.37 -17.46 2.21
N PRO A 568 -2.56 -17.47 0.88
CA PRO A 568 -3.37 -18.47 0.19
C PRO A 568 -2.87 -19.90 0.46
N GLY A 569 -3.80 -20.84 0.64
CA GLY A 569 -3.48 -22.26 0.76
C GLY A 569 -3.25 -22.91 -0.61
N ASP A 570 -2.22 -23.76 -0.71
CA ASP A 570 -1.80 -24.42 -1.96
C ASP A 570 -2.78 -25.48 -2.48
N GLN A 571 -3.67 -26.01 -1.63
CA GLN A 571 -4.55 -27.11 -2.01
C GLN A 571 -5.87 -26.65 -2.64
N PRO A 572 -6.23 -27.09 -3.85
CA PRO A 572 -7.53 -26.74 -4.45
C PRO A 572 -8.69 -27.24 -3.57
N LEU A 573 -9.76 -26.46 -3.51
CA LEU A 573 -11.02 -26.90 -2.89
C LEU A 573 -11.73 -27.89 -3.82
N PRO A 574 -12.35 -28.95 -3.27
CA PRO A 574 -13.08 -29.91 -4.09
C PRO A 574 -14.29 -29.23 -4.76
N ALA A 575 -14.57 -29.60 -6.00
CA ALA A 575 -15.77 -29.13 -6.71
C ALA A 575 -17.01 -29.93 -6.28
N LEU A 576 -18.17 -29.29 -6.31
CA LEU A 576 -19.46 -29.91 -6.06
C LEU A 576 -20.07 -30.44 -7.36
N ALA A 577 -20.52 -31.70 -7.34
CA ALA A 577 -21.47 -32.19 -8.34
C ALA A 577 -22.86 -31.66 -7.97
N VAL A 578 -23.31 -30.59 -8.63
CA VAL A 578 -24.60 -29.94 -8.34
C VAL A 578 -25.74 -30.96 -8.54
N PRO A 579 -26.54 -31.28 -7.49
CA PRO A 579 -27.63 -32.24 -7.60
C PRO A 579 -28.75 -31.72 -8.50
N SER A 580 -29.37 -32.60 -9.29
CA SER A 580 -30.51 -32.27 -10.16
C SER A 580 -31.88 -32.60 -9.53
N GLY A 581 -32.03 -32.45 -8.22
CA GLY A 581 -33.25 -32.83 -7.46
C GLY A 581 -34.19 -31.65 -7.18
N GLU A 582 -35.38 -31.95 -6.66
CA GLU A 582 -36.35 -30.92 -6.22
C GLU A 582 -35.81 -30.14 -5.00
N SER A 583 -35.83 -28.81 -5.06
CA SER A 583 -35.66 -27.92 -3.89
C SER A 583 -36.97 -27.69 -3.18
N THR A 584 -36.88 -27.39 -1.88
CA THR A 584 -37.99 -26.79 -1.13
C THR A 584 -37.69 -25.32 -0.80
N PRO A 585 -38.69 -24.41 -0.86
CA PRO A 585 -38.50 -23.04 -0.39
C PRO A 585 -38.11 -23.02 1.09
N ALA A 586 -37.07 -22.26 1.43
CA ALA A 586 -36.55 -22.20 2.79
C ALA A 586 -37.56 -21.54 3.76
N GLN A 587 -37.92 -22.27 4.82
CA GLN A 587 -38.79 -21.78 5.92
C GLN A 587 -38.00 -21.32 7.17
N CYS A 588 -36.67 -21.45 7.13
CA CYS A 588 -35.78 -21.23 8.27
C CYS A 588 -35.81 -19.80 8.83
N TYR A 589 -36.30 -18.81 8.07
CA TYR A 589 -36.50 -17.43 8.53
C TYR A 589 -37.91 -17.16 9.05
N GLN A 590 -38.83 -18.13 9.04
CA GLN A 590 -40.20 -17.98 9.55
C GLN A 590 -40.49 -18.94 10.74
N ASP A 591 -39.79 -20.06 10.82
CA ASP A 591 -40.07 -21.13 11.81
C ASP A 591 -39.27 -21.01 13.12
N GLY A 592 -38.50 -19.93 13.27
CA GLY A 592 -37.63 -19.70 14.43
C GLY A 592 -36.31 -20.46 14.40
N THR A 593 -35.92 -21.05 13.26
CA THR A 593 -34.58 -21.64 13.06
C THR A 593 -33.48 -20.57 13.03
N LEU A 594 -33.76 -19.43 12.38
CA LEU A 594 -32.84 -18.31 12.24
C LEU A 594 -33.44 -17.03 12.85
N PHE A 595 -32.60 -16.22 13.48
CA PHE A 595 -32.97 -14.93 14.08
C PHE A 595 -32.73 -13.72 13.14
N HIS A 596 -32.22 -13.97 11.94
CA HIS A 596 -31.71 -12.96 11.01
C HIS A 596 -32.82 -12.10 10.37
N GLY A 597 -32.65 -10.79 10.42
CA GLY A 597 -33.49 -9.80 9.76
C GLY A 597 -33.20 -9.67 8.26
N PRO A 598 -34.02 -8.91 7.50
CA PRO A 598 -34.05 -8.91 6.03
C PRO A 598 -32.70 -8.81 5.32
N ALA A 599 -31.78 -7.98 5.81
CA ALA A 599 -30.46 -7.77 5.23
C ALA A 599 -29.56 -9.02 5.24
N PHE A 600 -29.82 -9.98 6.13
CA PHE A 600 -29.08 -11.23 6.26
C PHE A 600 -29.82 -12.44 5.66
N ARG A 601 -31.02 -12.25 5.08
CA ARG A 601 -31.85 -13.36 4.60
C ARG A 601 -31.43 -13.84 3.22
N GLY A 602 -30.31 -14.55 3.15
CA GLY A 602 -29.72 -15.05 1.90
C GLY A 602 -30.23 -16.41 1.44
N ILE A 603 -30.71 -17.26 2.35
CA ILE A 603 -31.15 -18.63 2.02
C ILE A 603 -32.52 -18.59 1.34
N ARG A 604 -32.64 -19.24 0.18
CA ARG A 604 -33.87 -19.28 -0.64
C ARG A 604 -34.45 -20.68 -0.70
N GLU A 605 -33.59 -21.66 -0.85
CA GLU A 605 -33.99 -23.05 -1.08
C GLU A 605 -33.16 -24.00 -0.22
N VAL A 606 -33.78 -25.12 0.15
CA VAL A 606 -33.14 -26.19 0.91
C VAL A 606 -33.29 -27.50 0.14
N HIS A 607 -32.18 -28.17 -0.08
CA HIS A 607 -32.10 -29.53 -0.61
C HIS A 607 -31.45 -30.41 0.47
N ASP A 608 -32.20 -31.37 0.98
CA ASP A 608 -31.72 -32.35 1.95
C ASP A 608 -31.95 -33.76 1.37
N ASP A 609 -30.87 -34.48 1.08
CA ASP A 609 -30.93 -35.86 0.59
C ASP A 609 -30.71 -36.90 1.72
N GLY A 610 -30.69 -36.44 2.98
CA GLY A 610 -30.42 -37.25 4.18
C GLY A 610 -28.94 -37.54 4.42
N ALA A 611 -28.07 -37.34 3.41
CA ALA A 611 -26.62 -37.44 3.54
C ALA A 611 -25.95 -36.06 3.53
N ARG A 612 -26.52 -35.08 2.83
CA ARG A 612 -26.00 -33.72 2.65
C ARG A 612 -27.13 -32.72 2.70
N LEU A 613 -26.85 -31.59 3.35
CA LEU A 613 -27.71 -30.41 3.33
C LEU A 613 -27.07 -29.35 2.42
N LEU A 614 -27.78 -28.99 1.35
CA LEU A 614 -27.37 -28.00 0.38
C LEU A 614 -28.39 -26.86 0.34
N LEU A 615 -27.92 -25.63 0.44
CA LEU A 615 -28.74 -24.43 0.48
C LEU A 615 -28.53 -23.60 -0.77
N GLY A 616 -29.63 -23.24 -1.44
CA GLY A 616 -29.63 -22.27 -2.53
C GLY A 616 -29.69 -20.85 -1.96
N CYS A 617 -28.70 -20.03 -2.25
CA CYS A 617 -28.50 -18.72 -1.64
C CYS A 617 -28.46 -17.60 -2.67
N ARG A 618 -29.04 -16.45 -2.32
CA ARG A 618 -28.95 -15.20 -3.09
C ARG A 618 -29.24 -14.02 -2.19
N LEU A 619 -28.31 -13.07 -2.11
CA LEU A 619 -28.43 -11.87 -1.30
C LEU A 619 -27.81 -10.68 -2.05
N PRO A 620 -28.41 -9.47 -1.97
CA PRO A 620 -27.86 -8.30 -2.65
C PRO A 620 -26.55 -7.83 -2.04
N ALA A 621 -25.77 -7.09 -2.83
CA ALA A 621 -24.68 -6.29 -2.28
C ALA A 621 -25.23 -5.20 -1.35
N GLY A 622 -24.52 -4.92 -0.26
CA GLY A 622 -24.89 -3.85 0.67
C GLY A 622 -23.66 -3.24 1.33
N GLU A 623 -23.75 -1.95 1.66
CA GLU A 623 -22.78 -1.33 2.58
C GLU A 623 -23.03 -1.88 3.99
N PHE A 624 -21.96 -2.31 4.65
CA PHE A 624 -22.02 -2.82 6.02
C PHE A 624 -20.97 -2.13 6.88
N ALA A 625 -21.40 -1.56 8.01
CA ALA A 625 -20.53 -0.89 8.97
C ALA A 625 -19.66 0.23 8.34
N GLY A 626 -20.19 0.95 7.34
CA GLY A 626 -19.45 1.97 6.59
C GLY A 626 -18.18 1.45 5.91
N GLY A 627 -18.11 0.15 5.61
CA GLY A 627 -16.94 -0.51 5.02
C GLY A 627 -15.91 -1.02 6.04
N ALA A 628 -16.08 -0.77 7.35
CA ALA A 628 -15.10 -1.14 8.38
C ALA A 628 -14.78 -2.64 8.42
N CYS A 629 -15.75 -3.48 8.03
CA CYS A 629 -15.67 -4.93 8.06
C CYS A 629 -15.61 -5.55 6.66
N GLN A 630 -15.53 -4.75 5.60
CA GLN A 630 -15.52 -5.20 4.21
C GLN A 630 -14.11 -5.01 3.63
N VAL A 631 -13.52 -6.09 3.08
CA VAL A 631 -12.27 -6.02 2.33
C VAL A 631 -12.48 -6.53 0.90
N PRO A 632 -11.63 -6.14 -0.07
CA PRO A 632 -11.70 -6.72 -1.41
C PRO A 632 -11.73 -8.26 -1.34
N GLY A 633 -12.83 -8.83 -1.82
CA GLY A 633 -13.06 -10.26 -1.87
C GLY A 633 -13.67 -10.93 -0.63
N TYR A 634 -14.04 -10.16 0.39
CA TYR A 634 -14.78 -10.65 1.55
C TYR A 634 -15.91 -9.69 1.95
N ASP A 635 -17.14 -10.18 1.88
CA ASP A 635 -18.32 -9.49 2.38
C ASP A 635 -18.83 -10.23 3.63
N PRO A 636 -18.91 -9.57 4.81
CA PRO A 636 -19.29 -10.21 6.06
C PRO A 636 -20.77 -10.61 6.09
N VAL A 637 -21.65 -9.94 5.34
CA VAL A 637 -23.08 -10.25 5.29
C VAL A 637 -23.32 -11.46 4.39
N LEU A 638 -22.67 -11.52 3.23
CA LEU A 638 -22.70 -12.71 2.37
C LEU A 638 -22.08 -13.93 3.07
N ALA A 639 -20.93 -13.73 3.72
CA ALA A 639 -20.24 -14.79 4.44
C ALA A 639 -21.07 -15.34 5.61
N ASP A 640 -21.92 -14.53 6.22
CA ASP A 640 -22.76 -14.94 7.35
C ASP A 640 -23.74 -16.07 6.96
N VAL A 641 -24.15 -16.13 5.70
CA VAL A 641 -24.99 -17.21 5.17
C VAL A 641 -24.35 -18.59 5.38
N LEU A 642 -23.02 -18.70 5.37
CA LEU A 642 -22.32 -19.95 5.68
C LEU A 642 -22.49 -20.36 7.15
N LEU A 643 -22.47 -19.39 8.07
CA LEU A 643 -22.73 -19.66 9.49
C LEU A 643 -24.21 -19.98 9.74
N GLN A 644 -25.12 -19.33 9.02
CA GLN A 644 -26.55 -19.67 9.05
C GLN A 644 -26.81 -21.11 8.61
N ALA A 645 -26.05 -21.63 7.64
CA ALA A 645 -26.17 -23.03 7.20
C ALA A 645 -25.94 -24.03 8.34
N VAL A 646 -25.01 -23.73 9.26
CA VAL A 646 -24.75 -24.55 10.45
C VAL A 646 -25.96 -24.57 11.38
N LEU A 647 -26.64 -23.43 11.55
CA LEU A 647 -27.85 -23.33 12.37
C LEU A 647 -29.00 -24.14 11.76
N VAL A 648 -29.19 -24.05 10.44
CA VAL A 648 -30.20 -24.84 9.73
C VAL A 648 -29.92 -26.33 9.86
N TRP A 649 -28.66 -26.75 9.66
CA TRP A 649 -28.24 -28.13 9.83
C TRP A 649 -28.49 -28.64 11.25
N ALA A 650 -28.05 -27.89 12.27
CA ALA A 650 -28.23 -28.25 13.67
C ALA A 650 -29.72 -28.38 14.06
N ARG A 651 -30.55 -27.50 13.50
CA ARG A 651 -32.00 -27.55 13.73
C ARG A 651 -32.64 -28.76 13.08
N GLN A 652 -32.31 -29.07 11.82
CA GLN A 652 -32.91 -30.19 11.10
C GLN A 652 -32.42 -31.55 11.64
N GLN A 653 -31.10 -31.70 11.80
CA GLN A 653 -30.47 -32.99 12.10
C GLN A 653 -30.40 -33.30 13.60
N LYS A 654 -30.35 -32.27 14.45
CA LYS A 654 -30.13 -32.42 15.91
C LYS A 654 -31.23 -31.77 16.76
N GLN A 655 -32.20 -31.06 16.15
CA GLN A 655 -33.32 -30.40 16.83
C GLN A 655 -32.90 -29.40 17.92
N VAL A 656 -31.70 -28.83 17.80
CA VAL A 656 -31.14 -27.85 18.74
C VAL A 656 -30.91 -26.50 18.05
N ALA A 657 -31.04 -25.41 18.82
CA ALA A 657 -30.57 -24.10 18.41
C ALA A 657 -29.13 -23.91 18.90
N VAL A 658 -28.26 -23.39 18.04
CA VAL A 658 -26.83 -23.24 18.32
C VAL A 658 -26.30 -21.88 17.89
N LEU A 659 -25.14 -21.49 18.42
CA LEU A 659 -24.35 -20.35 17.94
C LEU A 659 -22.92 -20.79 17.62
N PRO A 660 -22.32 -20.34 16.51
CA PRO A 660 -20.91 -20.57 16.22
C PRO A 660 -20.03 -19.84 17.23
N VAL A 661 -19.03 -20.53 17.76
CA VAL A 661 -18.08 -19.97 18.74
C VAL A 661 -16.63 -20.06 18.30
N ALA A 662 -16.32 -20.95 17.35
CA ALA A 662 -15.00 -21.05 16.77
C ALA A 662 -15.06 -21.56 15.33
N VAL A 663 -14.02 -21.27 14.55
CA VAL A 663 -13.77 -21.86 13.24
C VAL A 663 -12.30 -22.23 13.15
N ALA A 664 -12.00 -23.51 12.91
CA ALA A 664 -10.63 -23.98 12.87
C ALA A 664 -9.86 -23.41 11.67
N GLU A 665 -10.47 -23.40 10.48
CA GLU A 665 -9.87 -22.90 9.25
C GLU A 665 -10.93 -22.31 8.31
N ILE A 666 -10.61 -21.18 7.70
CA ILE A 666 -11.41 -20.51 6.67
C ILE A 666 -10.51 -20.34 5.43
N ASP A 667 -10.90 -20.92 4.31
CA ASP A 667 -10.26 -20.74 3.01
C ASP A 667 -11.04 -19.73 2.17
N LEU A 668 -10.49 -18.53 1.96
CA LEU A 668 -11.06 -17.48 1.10
C LEU A 668 -10.34 -17.46 -0.25
N ARG A 669 -10.96 -18.04 -1.29
CA ARG A 669 -10.37 -18.12 -2.65
C ARG A 669 -10.99 -17.15 -3.63
N THR A 670 -12.30 -17.26 -3.80
CA THR A 670 -13.07 -16.42 -4.71
C THR A 670 -14.14 -15.69 -3.89
N PRO A 671 -14.41 -14.41 -4.18
CA PRO A 671 -15.47 -13.68 -3.49
C PRO A 671 -16.83 -14.37 -3.68
N LEU A 672 -17.70 -14.30 -2.67
CA LEU A 672 -19.09 -14.72 -2.82
C LEU A 672 -19.80 -13.75 -3.77
N PRO A 673 -20.61 -14.25 -4.72
CA PRO A 673 -21.21 -13.41 -5.72
C PRO A 673 -22.44 -12.70 -5.12
N ALA A 674 -22.42 -11.37 -5.12
CA ALA A 674 -23.56 -10.55 -4.72
C ALA A 674 -24.60 -10.52 -5.84
N ASP A 675 -25.88 -10.44 -5.48
CA ASP A 675 -27.02 -10.38 -6.42
C ASP A 675 -27.19 -11.57 -7.38
N GLU A 676 -26.31 -12.56 -7.29
CA GLU A 676 -26.29 -13.79 -8.09
C GLU A 676 -26.51 -15.03 -7.20
N PRO A 677 -27.05 -16.13 -7.77
CA PRO A 677 -27.21 -17.36 -7.02
C PRO A 677 -25.87 -18.04 -6.72
N PHE A 678 -25.77 -18.64 -5.54
CA PHE A 678 -24.68 -19.54 -5.16
C PHE A 678 -25.21 -20.64 -4.23
N LEU A 679 -24.43 -21.70 -4.06
CA LEU A 679 -24.80 -22.85 -3.24
C LEU A 679 -23.97 -22.91 -1.96
N VAL A 680 -24.54 -23.37 -0.86
CA VAL A 680 -23.84 -23.60 0.41
C VAL A 680 -24.11 -25.03 0.87
N GLU A 681 -23.07 -25.85 0.90
CA GLU A 681 -23.13 -27.22 1.45
C GLU A 681 -22.67 -27.19 2.91
N VAL A 682 -23.39 -27.91 3.77
CA VAL A 682 -23.00 -28.13 5.16
C VAL A 682 -22.94 -29.62 5.47
N CYS A 683 -21.76 -30.05 5.94
CA CYS A 683 -21.48 -31.41 6.37
C CYS A 683 -21.12 -31.36 7.86
N GLY A 684 -21.95 -31.97 8.70
CA GLY A 684 -21.64 -32.12 10.13
C GLY A 684 -20.86 -33.40 10.40
N ASP A 685 -19.86 -33.30 11.28
CA ASP A 685 -19.15 -34.44 11.84
C ASP A 685 -19.60 -34.60 13.30
N ASP A 686 -20.11 -35.77 13.67
CA ASP A 686 -20.31 -36.11 15.08
C ASP A 686 -18.94 -36.40 15.69
N ASP A 687 -18.37 -35.41 16.38
CA ASP A 687 -17.17 -35.66 17.15
C ASP A 687 -17.49 -36.56 18.37
N ALA A 688 -16.56 -37.44 18.74
CA ALA A 688 -16.75 -38.37 19.85
C ALA A 688 -16.91 -37.66 21.22
N SER A 689 -16.79 -36.33 21.28
CA SER A 689 -16.92 -35.50 22.47
C SER A 689 -18.27 -34.81 22.62
N GLY A 690 -19.20 -35.00 21.69
CA GLY A 690 -20.56 -34.44 21.74
C GLY A 690 -20.63 -32.96 21.38
N ARG A 691 -19.58 -32.39 20.76
CA ARG A 691 -19.59 -31.03 20.22
C ARG A 691 -20.10 -31.03 18.79
N LEU A 692 -20.87 -30.00 18.43
CA LEU A 692 -21.40 -29.84 17.08
C LEU A 692 -20.34 -29.14 16.21
N VAL A 693 -19.72 -29.92 15.32
CA VAL A 693 -18.66 -29.43 14.43
C VAL A 693 -19.09 -29.63 12.99
N CYS A 694 -19.03 -28.57 12.18
CA CYS A 694 -19.41 -28.62 10.77
C CYS A 694 -18.30 -28.12 9.85
N THR A 695 -18.31 -28.63 8.62
CA THR A 695 -17.63 -28.03 7.48
C THR A 695 -18.68 -27.43 6.55
N VAL A 696 -18.50 -26.17 6.18
CA VAL A 696 -19.40 -25.44 5.28
C VAL A 696 -18.62 -24.97 4.07
N THR A 697 -19.10 -25.25 2.87
CA THR A 697 -18.44 -24.85 1.62
C THR A 697 -19.42 -24.11 0.73
N ALA A 698 -19.02 -22.94 0.22
CA ALA A 698 -19.79 -22.21 -0.78
C ALA A 698 -19.31 -22.52 -2.19
N TYR A 699 -20.23 -22.65 -3.13
CA TYR A 699 -19.97 -22.98 -4.53
C TYR A 699 -20.68 -22.03 -5.47
N GLY A 700 -20.07 -21.74 -6.61
CA GLY A 700 -20.73 -21.08 -7.73
C GLY A 700 -21.81 -21.99 -8.34
N PRO A 701 -22.68 -21.45 -9.21
CA PRO A 701 -23.71 -22.24 -9.93
C PRO A 701 -23.14 -23.39 -10.75
N ASP A 702 -21.86 -23.30 -11.14
CA ASP A 702 -21.11 -24.31 -11.89
C ASP A 702 -20.51 -25.42 -11.00
N GLY A 703 -20.73 -25.36 -9.69
CA GLY A 703 -20.16 -26.30 -8.72
C GLY A 703 -18.71 -25.97 -8.32
N ARG A 704 -18.13 -24.86 -8.77
CA ARG A 704 -16.78 -24.45 -8.38
C ARG A 704 -16.79 -23.91 -6.94
N ALA A 705 -15.95 -24.46 -6.08
CA ALA A 705 -15.81 -23.97 -4.70
C ALA A 705 -15.24 -22.54 -4.66
N LEU A 706 -15.91 -21.67 -3.91
CA LEU A 706 -15.59 -20.26 -3.74
C LEU A 706 -14.84 -20.00 -2.44
N CYS A 707 -15.38 -20.51 -1.32
CA CYS A 707 -14.76 -20.46 0.00
C CYS A 707 -15.23 -21.63 0.88
N ARG A 708 -14.48 -21.92 1.94
CA ARG A 708 -14.78 -23.02 2.86
C ARG A 708 -14.48 -22.64 4.31
N PHE A 709 -15.38 -22.99 5.22
CA PHE A 709 -15.24 -22.86 6.67
C PHE A 709 -15.19 -24.27 7.25
N ARG A 710 -14.03 -24.70 7.73
CA ARG A 710 -13.80 -26.03 8.26
C ARG A 710 -13.70 -25.99 9.78
N GLY A 711 -14.31 -26.98 10.43
CA GLY A 711 -14.27 -27.09 11.89
C GLY A 711 -15.00 -25.93 12.56
N VAL A 712 -16.18 -25.57 12.05
CA VAL A 712 -17.08 -24.60 12.68
C VAL A 712 -17.67 -25.26 13.92
N GLU A 713 -17.19 -24.85 15.09
CA GLU A 713 -17.71 -25.31 16.37
C GLU A 713 -18.92 -24.46 16.77
N ALA A 714 -20.05 -25.11 17.01
CA ALA A 714 -21.26 -24.46 17.47
C ALA A 714 -21.76 -25.06 18.79
N VAL A 715 -22.24 -24.19 19.68
CA VAL A 715 -22.69 -24.58 21.02
C VAL A 715 -24.18 -24.33 21.18
N ALA A 716 -24.87 -25.30 21.79
CA ALA A 716 -26.25 -25.14 22.21
C ALA A 716 -26.29 -24.39 23.55
N VAL A 717 -27.18 -23.39 23.65
CA VAL A 717 -27.40 -22.61 24.88
C VAL A 717 -28.86 -22.78 25.32
N PRO A 718 -29.13 -23.02 26.63
CA PRO A 718 -30.50 -23.10 27.13
C PRO A 718 -31.32 -21.84 26.78
N GLY A 719 -32.57 -22.02 26.34
CA GLY A 719 -33.49 -20.93 25.98
C GLY A 719 -33.16 -20.20 24.67
N LEU A 720 -32.17 -20.65 23.90
CA LEU A 720 -31.78 -19.98 22.65
C LEU A 720 -32.86 -20.07 21.56
N ALA A 721 -33.56 -21.20 21.47
CA ALA A 721 -34.65 -21.38 20.51
C ALA A 721 -35.81 -20.39 20.74
N GLU A 722 -36.14 -20.10 22.00
CA GLU A 722 -37.16 -19.11 22.38
C GLU A 722 -36.72 -17.70 21.97
N LYS A 723 -35.43 -17.38 22.15
CA LYS A 723 -34.85 -16.09 21.73
C LYS A 723 -34.87 -15.89 20.22
N PHE A 724 -34.70 -16.95 19.42
CA PHE A 724 -34.78 -16.85 17.96
C PHE A 724 -36.22 -16.55 17.49
N GLN A 725 -37.22 -17.14 18.17
CA GLN A 725 -38.62 -16.87 17.91
C GLN A 725 -39.03 -15.44 18.30
N ALA A 726 -38.48 -14.90 19.40
CA ALA A 726 -38.77 -13.55 19.88
C ALA A 726 -38.28 -12.42 18.96
N THR A 727 -37.33 -12.68 18.04
CA THR A 727 -36.84 -11.70 17.07
C THR A 727 -37.77 -11.57 15.83
N GLN A 728 -38.78 -12.42 15.68
CA GLN A 728 -39.73 -12.36 14.57
C GLN A 728 -40.80 -11.27 14.84
N PRO A 729 -41.13 -10.38 13.89
CA PRO A 729 -42.30 -9.52 14.04
C PRO A 729 -43.56 -10.39 14.16
N VAL A 730 -44.35 -10.17 15.22
CA VAL A 730 -45.60 -10.89 15.45
C VAL A 730 -46.52 -10.69 14.23
N PRO A 731 -47.04 -11.76 13.60
CA PRO A 731 -47.99 -11.60 12.50
C PRO A 731 -49.29 -10.99 13.04
N GLY A 732 -49.58 -9.76 12.62
CA GLY A 732 -50.89 -9.10 12.67
C GLY A 732 -51.82 -9.47 13.83
N GLY A 733 -51.60 -8.85 15.00
CA GLY A 733 -52.66 -8.72 16.00
C GLY A 733 -53.81 -7.91 15.41
N LYS A 734 -54.95 -8.56 15.18
CA LYS A 734 -56.19 -7.95 14.66
C LYS A 734 -56.47 -6.62 15.37
N ASN A 735 -56.60 -5.55 14.58
CA ASN A 735 -57.40 -4.40 14.99
C ASN A 735 -58.80 -4.93 15.30
N GLY A 736 -59.13 -5.01 16.59
CA GLY A 736 -60.49 -5.23 17.04
C GLY A 736 -61.27 -3.93 16.86
N ASP A 737 -62.28 -3.97 16.00
CA ASP A 737 -63.39 -3.02 16.04
C ASP A 737 -64.04 -3.06 17.44
N GLY A 738 -64.20 -1.88 18.02
CA GLY A 738 -64.84 -1.64 19.33
C GLY A 738 -64.69 -0.20 19.77
#